data_AF-A0A9W7A2X4-F1
#
_entry.id   AF-A0A9W7A2X4-F1
#
_cell.length_a   1.000
_cell.length_b   1.000
_cell.length_c   1.000
_cell.angle_alpha   90.00
_cell.angle_beta   90.00
_cell.angle_gamma   90.00
#
_symmetry.space_group_name_H-M   'P 1'
#
loop_
_entity.id
_entity.type
_entity.pdbx_description
1 polymer ?
#
loop_
_entity_poly.entity_id
_entity_poly.type
_entity_poly.pdbx_seq_one_letter_code
_entity_poly.pdbx_strand_id
1 'polypeptide(L)'
;MKFALALATVIGMANADVYMHNPRGSNDRNCERNANRNNGNRLFDSQNNAAGGYACPRAVGNEVIQDEDGVASFGAFTQDKKIYYYEGSVLPIEWTNQHGCGPNSKVNCEIVIQYMCEDTADPQINNFWPWSTQKWGPNDSNAGTKVGAQAWRSGEKIASPRDGIPRDANDAATDTIPNNVESAVPSTVETRRFGMHENKDHYDRCEHTERNKGLYTADQRMRRNDQRATRQNPNGNRNGYECPEERDYYPWWHPSPWIDIAVLSNEGPVEPCTSVVLSNGDYVCRNENNQAIADGHTQRCAYYLSHSQNMHGKGFCDATTAGTVADKTGSTAWQQRKWYNNKVDCEANGFLWKEISHSDNLNGISYPVCGQTSFSRVNHLGNAMDDADIDSQNYFEDGGKTYLPESNNANRFVWTIPDIPTVKNGVDGYFDAGMEESYKSCTLRLRYNISTSDFPQWPEEAMESGHGWADNMVNFKNNTKKNEDDPATPLIQDPYIFTGVGDSAAKGKQFVSLAVNTNQYGRTFQDRSYKFAIKPRPSAESCDNPNDNTDCRNADSPKILSPNNNQKIFNLNVRGKRGNIVQTYPSVEYDFVPNRLKLDQNNFIHFQWTGSDYNPRRGCNNGEGGPPDPNDFVSAANANKNSRADRSNIIFMNTMAENVPMDMLGVTDVDEATGATSLATIMPNVPCGSGNTAEKDDCYRAIQRLSYLNQQSDGGSLTLRRGLDCLTEEELDQIKNKNERENHPLNCAKLNAKPYPYFDGGLMKMSQAGKYAYFSSRNNNFSNRDQTGIMCVRDGSGNGCEDVNGVLQDENQMISTAAIREKSFCNDEASDYSKGNNFGAASCIELSESILKEETQASTQADNDKIGDGNEEPCDTIIFFFQQATLEEKIGLAIALLFVGMGSAWGGYYTYNRIQARQNAGKKFAGNTKWKGAKATEMI
;
A
#
# COMPACT_ATOMS: atom_id res chain seq x y z
N MET A 1 -47.02 -19.51 3.36
CA MET A 1 -46.40 -18.19 3.65
C MET A 1 -45.51 -18.34 4.88
N LYS A 2 -44.24 -17.93 4.76
CA LYS A 2 -43.14 -18.02 5.75
C LYS A 2 -42.36 -19.35 5.84
N PHE A 3 -41.55 -19.61 4.81
CA PHE A 3 -40.24 -20.30 4.90
C PHE A 3 -39.33 -19.66 3.84
N ALA A 4 -38.84 -18.46 4.14
CA ALA A 4 -37.89 -17.72 3.30
C ALA A 4 -37.03 -16.80 4.18
N LEU A 5 -36.59 -17.30 5.33
CA LEU A 5 -35.79 -16.53 6.28
C LEU A 5 -34.68 -17.42 6.86
N ALA A 6 -33.85 -18.00 5.98
CA ALA A 6 -32.62 -18.69 6.39
C ALA A 6 -31.58 -18.80 5.25
N LEU A 7 -31.80 -18.20 4.08
CA LEU A 7 -30.86 -18.22 2.96
C LEU A 7 -30.63 -16.81 2.39
N ALA A 8 -30.40 -15.85 3.28
CA ALA A 8 -30.06 -14.47 2.94
C ALA A 8 -28.89 -13.93 3.80
N THR A 9 -28.00 -14.82 4.26
CA THR A 9 -26.87 -14.47 5.14
C THR A 9 -25.53 -15.04 4.69
N VAL A 10 -25.37 -15.41 3.42
CA VAL A 10 -24.06 -15.81 2.88
C VAL A 10 -23.89 -15.40 1.41
N ILE A 11 -24.02 -14.11 1.08
CA ILE A 11 -23.32 -13.54 -0.09
C ILE A 11 -23.02 -12.07 0.24
N GLY A 12 -21.74 -11.75 0.42
CA GLY A 12 -21.30 -10.39 0.72
C GLY A 12 -19.96 -10.37 1.43
N MET A 13 -18.97 -11.12 0.95
CA MET A 13 -17.58 -10.97 1.38
C MET A 13 -16.63 -11.25 0.22
N ALA A 14 -16.55 -10.28 -0.68
CA ALA A 14 -15.32 -9.95 -1.39
C ALA A 14 -15.27 -8.41 -1.38
N ASN A 15 -14.85 -7.84 -0.25
CA ASN A 15 -14.50 -6.42 -0.18
C ASN A 15 -13.00 -6.41 -0.45
N ALA A 16 -12.49 -5.99 -1.62
CA ALA A 16 -11.11 -6.30 -1.97
C ALA A 16 -10.54 -5.58 -3.21
N ASP A 17 -10.77 -4.28 -3.44
CA ASP A 17 -10.65 -3.78 -4.82
C ASP A 17 -9.50 -2.81 -5.15
N VAL A 18 -8.71 -2.32 -4.17
CA VAL A 18 -7.41 -1.65 -4.43
C VAL A 18 -6.36 -1.91 -3.34
N TYR A 19 -5.11 -2.20 -3.72
CA TYR A 19 -4.00 -2.46 -2.78
C TYR A 19 -2.75 -1.72 -3.17
N MET A 20 -2.29 -0.80 -2.32
CA MET A 20 -1.09 -0.02 -2.60
C MET A 20 0.16 -0.76 -2.11
N HIS A 21 1.06 -1.10 -3.02
CA HIS A 21 2.24 -1.95 -2.80
C HIS A 21 3.52 -1.16 -2.52
N ASN A 22 3.71 -0.03 -3.19
CA ASN A 22 4.80 0.91 -2.92
C ASN A 22 4.30 2.36 -3.00
N PRO A 23 4.59 3.23 -2.00
CA PRO A 23 4.91 2.85 -0.63
C PRO A 23 3.87 1.88 -0.06
N ARG A 24 4.25 1.11 0.97
CA ARG A 24 3.37 0.09 1.54
C ARG A 24 2.10 0.69 2.15
N GLY A 25 0.94 0.41 1.54
CA GLY A 25 -0.39 0.79 2.02
C GLY A 25 -0.83 0.06 3.28
N SER A 26 -1.45 0.74 4.22
CA SER A 26 -1.84 0.24 5.54
C SER A 26 -3.21 -0.42 5.55
N ASN A 27 -4.19 0.05 4.76
CA ASN A 27 -5.58 -0.42 4.79
C ASN A 27 -6.18 -0.49 6.23
N ASP A 28 -6.09 0.61 6.99
CA ASP A 28 -6.45 0.73 8.42
C ASP A 28 -5.67 -0.18 9.37
N ARG A 29 -4.72 -0.96 8.85
CA ARG A 29 -3.84 -1.74 9.72
C ARG A 29 -2.87 -0.80 10.38
N ASN A 30 -2.55 -1.13 11.61
CA ASN A 30 -1.42 -0.54 12.29
C ASN A 30 -0.48 -1.67 12.66
N CYS A 31 -0.11 -1.81 13.91
CA CYS A 31 0.86 -2.81 14.33
C CYS A 31 0.18 -4.16 14.62
N GLU A 32 -0.86 -4.56 13.90
CA GLU A 32 -1.66 -5.75 14.23
C GLU A 32 -0.94 -7.08 14.01
N ARG A 33 -1.14 -8.03 14.92
CA ARG A 33 -0.55 -9.38 14.87
C ARG A 33 -1.52 -10.44 14.39
N ASN A 34 -2.46 -10.12 13.50
CA ASN A 34 -3.39 -11.09 12.92
C ASN A 34 -3.51 -10.87 11.41
N ALA A 35 -3.95 -11.89 10.68
CA ALA A 35 -4.00 -11.84 9.20
C ALA A 35 -4.91 -10.71 8.70
N ASN A 36 -6.04 -10.53 9.37
CA ASN A 36 -7.07 -9.54 9.06
C ASN A 36 -6.90 -8.30 9.93
N ARG A 37 -7.33 -7.13 9.46
CA ARG A 37 -7.48 -5.95 10.32
C ARG A 37 -8.54 -6.18 11.40
N ASN A 38 -8.32 -5.72 12.62
CA ASN A 38 -9.27 -5.85 13.74
C ASN A 38 -10.37 -4.80 13.69
N ASN A 39 -10.08 -3.62 13.16
CA ASN A 39 -11.03 -2.51 13.12
C ASN A 39 -10.96 -1.76 11.78
N GLY A 40 -11.98 -1.95 10.94
CA GLY A 40 -12.10 -1.23 9.67
C GLY A 40 -12.63 0.19 9.77
N ASN A 41 -12.91 0.69 10.97
CA ASN A 41 -13.36 2.07 11.19
C ASN A 41 -12.28 2.93 11.86
N ARG A 42 -11.02 2.47 11.83
CA ARG A 42 -9.94 2.99 12.66
C ARG A 42 -9.53 4.41 12.25
N LEU A 43 -9.07 4.58 11.01
CA LEU A 43 -8.56 5.84 10.47
C LEU A 43 -9.45 6.36 9.34
N PHE A 44 -9.82 5.49 8.41
CA PHE A 44 -10.56 5.83 7.20
C PHE A 44 -11.43 4.64 6.77
N ASP A 45 -12.24 4.82 5.73
CA ASP A 45 -13.05 3.74 5.18
C ASP A 45 -12.39 3.17 3.92
N SER A 46 -11.59 2.13 4.06
CA SER A 46 -10.87 1.58 2.91
C SER A 46 -11.77 0.92 1.87
N GLN A 47 -12.94 0.40 2.28
CA GLN A 47 -13.76 -0.55 1.51
C GLN A 47 -13.00 -1.80 1.01
N ASN A 48 -11.78 -2.04 1.51
CA ASN A 48 -10.90 -3.12 1.07
C ASN A 48 -10.99 -4.35 1.97
N ASN A 49 -10.32 -5.43 1.57
CA ASN A 49 -10.27 -6.71 2.28
C ASN A 49 -9.58 -6.55 3.62
N ALA A 50 -10.10 -7.15 4.68
CA ALA A 50 -9.46 -7.11 5.98
C ALA A 50 -8.03 -7.70 5.95
N ALA A 51 -7.76 -8.68 5.07
CA ALA A 51 -6.43 -9.25 4.90
C ALA A 51 -5.44 -8.37 4.11
N GLY A 52 -5.95 -7.36 3.38
CA GLY A 52 -5.15 -6.44 2.58
C GLY A 52 -4.37 -5.42 3.39
N GLY A 53 -3.44 -4.72 2.75
CA GLY A 53 -2.52 -3.77 3.37
C GLY A 53 -1.42 -4.42 4.21
N TYR A 54 -0.40 -3.64 4.50
CA TYR A 54 0.79 -3.98 5.28
C TYR A 54 0.57 -3.52 6.72
N ALA A 55 1.14 -4.22 7.70
CA ALA A 55 1.17 -3.76 9.09
C ALA A 55 2.32 -2.77 9.30
N CYS A 56 2.22 -1.93 10.33
CA CYS A 56 3.28 -1.05 10.75
C CYS A 56 4.52 -1.91 11.07
N PRO A 57 5.73 -1.45 10.77
CA PRO A 57 6.91 -2.14 11.25
C PRO A 57 6.97 -2.13 12.79
N ARG A 58 7.13 -3.29 13.43
CA ARG A 58 7.43 -3.44 14.87
C ARG A 58 8.91 -3.79 15.08
N ALA A 59 9.44 -3.43 16.25
CA ALA A 59 10.67 -4.01 16.75
C ALA A 59 10.52 -5.53 16.93
N VAL A 60 11.56 -6.28 16.60
CA VAL A 60 11.77 -7.65 17.13
C VAL A 60 12.15 -7.50 18.60
N GLY A 61 11.75 -8.44 19.47
CA GLY A 61 12.11 -8.43 20.90
C GLY A 61 11.05 -7.89 21.87
N ASN A 62 11.38 -7.93 23.16
CA ASN A 62 10.48 -7.60 24.27
C ASN A 62 10.16 -6.10 24.40
N GLU A 63 8.88 -5.80 24.66
CA GLU A 63 8.20 -4.62 25.28
C GLU A 63 8.62 -3.17 24.95
N VAL A 64 9.79 -2.89 24.38
CA VAL A 64 10.19 -1.53 24.00
C VAL A 64 9.62 -1.21 22.62
N ILE A 65 8.39 -0.73 22.67
CA ILE A 65 7.63 -0.22 21.52
C ILE A 65 8.37 0.97 20.90
N GLN A 66 8.32 1.04 19.57
CA GLN A 66 8.71 2.23 18.83
C GLN A 66 7.87 3.44 19.27
N ASP A 67 8.50 4.50 19.76
CA ASP A 67 7.82 5.77 19.96
C ASP A 67 7.44 6.38 18.59
N GLU A 68 6.35 7.17 18.59
CA GLU A 68 5.67 7.79 17.43
C GLU A 68 6.57 8.49 16.42
N ASP A 69 7.75 8.89 16.88
CA ASP A 69 8.65 9.70 16.08
C ASP A 69 9.38 8.85 15.03
N GLY A 70 9.05 7.56 14.90
CA GLY A 70 9.91 6.61 14.21
C GLY A 70 11.16 6.34 15.01
N VAL A 71 11.23 6.82 16.26
CA VAL A 71 12.47 6.84 17.01
C VAL A 71 12.52 5.61 17.91
N ALA A 72 13.42 4.71 17.58
CA ALA A 72 13.76 3.52 18.34
C ALA A 72 14.83 3.86 19.38
N SER A 73 14.59 3.59 20.67
CA SER A 73 15.58 3.81 21.74
C SER A 73 16.03 2.50 22.39
N PHE A 74 17.35 2.36 22.59
CA PHE A 74 18.00 1.20 23.19
C PHE A 74 19.07 1.64 24.20
N GLY A 75 18.74 1.59 25.49
CA GLY A 75 19.65 2.10 26.51
C GLY A 75 19.93 3.59 26.27
N ALA A 76 21.18 3.92 25.89
CA ALA A 76 21.61 5.28 25.57
C ALA A 76 21.51 5.65 24.07
N PHE A 77 21.09 4.73 23.20
CA PHE A 77 21.06 4.93 21.75
C PHE A 77 19.64 5.20 21.26
N THR A 78 19.52 6.03 20.22
CA THR A 78 18.25 6.49 19.67
C THR A 78 18.38 6.60 18.15
N GLN A 79 17.44 6.03 17.37
CA GLN A 79 17.53 5.97 15.90
C GLN A 79 16.18 6.23 15.23
N ASP A 80 16.14 7.12 14.24
CA ASP A 80 14.95 7.36 13.41
C ASP A 80 14.74 6.21 12.39
N LYS A 81 13.48 5.78 12.28
CA LYS A 81 12.98 4.61 11.55
C LYS A 81 11.79 4.96 10.66
N LYS A 82 11.52 6.25 10.45
CA LYS A 82 10.53 6.68 9.46
C LYS A 82 11.07 6.53 8.06
N ILE A 83 10.23 5.99 7.18
CA ILE A 83 10.49 6.11 5.75
C ILE A 83 10.50 7.58 5.38
N TYR A 84 11.51 8.01 4.64
CA TYR A 84 11.60 9.36 4.14
C TYR A 84 12.04 9.42 2.69
N TYR A 85 11.67 10.49 2.00
CA TYR A 85 12.07 10.72 0.61
C TYR A 85 12.66 12.12 0.46
N TYR A 86 13.67 12.27 -0.40
CA TYR A 86 14.29 13.56 -0.67
C TYR A 86 13.49 14.35 -1.71
N GLU A 87 13.49 15.67 -1.60
CA GLU A 87 12.98 16.57 -2.64
C GLU A 87 13.57 16.25 -4.02
N GLY A 88 12.72 16.23 -5.04
CA GLY A 88 13.09 15.91 -6.41
C GLY A 88 13.53 14.46 -6.64
N SER A 89 13.43 13.58 -5.63
CA SER A 89 13.67 12.15 -5.83
C SER A 89 12.49 11.48 -6.52
N VAL A 90 12.78 10.40 -7.24
CA VAL A 90 11.80 9.66 -8.05
C VAL A 90 11.30 8.45 -7.26
N LEU A 91 9.98 8.35 -7.08
CA LEU A 91 9.31 7.28 -6.35
C LEU A 91 8.26 6.60 -7.23
N PRO A 92 8.45 5.32 -7.60
CA PRO A 92 7.41 4.53 -8.25
C PRO A 92 6.30 4.18 -7.26
N ILE A 93 5.10 4.75 -7.45
CA ILE A 93 3.91 4.34 -6.71
C ILE A 93 3.32 3.13 -7.43
N GLU A 94 3.09 2.02 -6.72
CA GLU A 94 2.55 0.79 -7.30
C GLU A 94 1.31 0.31 -6.57
N TRP A 95 0.33 -0.21 -7.32
CA TRP A 95 -0.88 -0.79 -6.77
C TRP A 95 -1.45 -1.89 -7.68
N THR A 96 -2.37 -2.67 -7.11
CA THR A 96 -3.26 -3.56 -7.87
C THR A 96 -4.71 -3.18 -7.59
N ASN A 97 -5.59 -3.35 -8.57
CA ASN A 97 -7.03 -3.13 -8.41
C ASN A 97 -7.83 -4.29 -9.02
N GLN A 98 -8.74 -4.88 -8.23
CA GLN A 98 -9.41 -6.14 -8.60
C GLN A 98 -10.46 -5.95 -9.70
N HIS A 99 -11.18 -4.83 -9.70
CA HIS A 99 -12.25 -4.55 -10.66
C HIS A 99 -11.75 -4.13 -12.04
N GLY A 100 -10.44 -4.08 -12.25
CA GLY A 100 -9.83 -3.70 -13.52
C GLY A 100 -10.04 -2.22 -13.86
N CYS A 101 -9.30 -1.75 -14.83
CA CYS A 101 -9.34 -0.35 -15.24
C CYS A 101 -8.84 -0.26 -16.68
N GLY A 102 -9.40 0.65 -17.49
CA GLY A 102 -8.95 0.87 -18.87
C GLY A 102 -10.02 0.64 -19.94
N PRO A 103 -9.65 0.81 -21.23
CA PRO A 103 -10.60 0.91 -22.34
C PRO A 103 -11.39 -0.39 -22.58
N ASN A 104 -12.62 -0.27 -23.08
CA ASN A 104 -13.55 -1.38 -23.38
C ASN A 104 -13.92 -2.27 -22.17
N SER A 105 -13.75 -1.77 -20.96
CA SER A 105 -14.22 -2.43 -19.73
C SER A 105 -15.70 -2.15 -19.46
N LYS A 106 -16.35 -2.99 -18.66
CA LYS A 106 -17.69 -2.70 -18.06
C LYS A 106 -17.60 -1.68 -16.92
N VAL A 107 -16.38 -1.28 -16.57
CA VAL A 107 -16.02 -0.42 -15.45
C VAL A 107 -15.27 0.77 -16.01
N ASN A 108 -15.80 1.97 -15.76
CA ASN A 108 -15.04 3.20 -15.86
C ASN A 108 -14.34 3.44 -14.53
N CYS A 109 -13.15 4.01 -14.58
CA CYS A 109 -12.31 4.14 -13.40
C CYS A 109 -11.50 5.43 -13.39
N GLU A 110 -11.24 5.88 -12.16
CA GLU A 110 -10.31 6.96 -11.86
C GLU A 110 -9.38 6.50 -10.73
N ILE A 111 -8.08 6.66 -10.91
CA ILE A 111 -7.07 6.53 -9.86
C ILE A 111 -6.67 7.95 -9.46
N VAL A 112 -7.03 8.35 -8.24
CA VAL A 112 -6.69 9.66 -7.69
C VAL A 112 -5.62 9.48 -6.61
N ILE A 113 -4.44 10.03 -6.86
CA ILE A 113 -3.29 9.95 -5.96
C ILE A 113 -3.11 11.32 -5.31
N GLN A 114 -3.05 11.33 -3.98
CA GLN A 114 -2.97 12.54 -3.18
C GLN A 114 -2.03 12.33 -1.99
N TYR A 115 -1.43 13.42 -1.51
CA TYR A 115 -0.73 13.40 -0.23
C TYR A 115 -1.21 14.55 0.64
N MET A 116 -0.99 14.43 1.94
CA MET A 116 -1.13 15.56 2.87
C MET A 116 0.00 15.48 3.88
N CYS A 117 0.46 16.64 4.34
CA CYS A 117 1.43 16.76 5.41
C CYS A 117 0.81 17.57 6.56
N GLU A 118 1.55 17.78 7.65
CA GLU A 118 0.99 18.39 8.84
C GLU A 118 0.56 19.85 8.66
N ASP A 119 1.24 20.59 7.78
CA ASP A 119 0.90 21.98 7.46
C ASP A 119 -0.45 22.08 6.74
N THR A 120 -0.80 21.14 5.85
CA THR A 120 -2.12 21.13 5.23
C THR A 120 -3.15 20.49 6.13
N ALA A 121 -2.80 19.47 6.92
CA ALA A 121 -3.73 18.84 7.86
C ALA A 121 -4.13 19.77 9.03
N ASP A 122 -3.16 20.42 9.68
CA ASP A 122 -3.33 21.39 10.77
C ASP A 122 -2.54 22.69 10.51
N PRO A 123 -3.01 23.55 9.59
CA PRO A 123 -2.35 24.78 9.17
C PRO A 123 -2.41 25.85 10.26
N GLN A 124 -1.26 26.49 10.45
CA GLN A 124 -1.07 27.66 11.31
C GLN A 124 -1.56 28.97 10.66
N ILE A 125 -2.29 28.90 9.54
CA ILE A 125 -2.94 30.05 8.90
C ILE A 125 -4.42 30.12 9.31
N ASN A 126 -4.83 31.30 9.79
CA ASN A 126 -6.18 31.56 10.30
C ASN A 126 -7.29 31.38 9.28
N ASN A 127 -7.03 31.70 8.01
CA ASN A 127 -8.01 31.60 6.93
C ASN A 127 -7.83 30.34 6.06
N PHE A 128 -6.91 29.43 6.43
CA PHE A 128 -6.68 28.25 5.61
C PHE A 128 -7.82 27.24 5.73
N TRP A 129 -8.30 27.04 6.96
CA TRP A 129 -9.50 26.28 7.22
C TRP A 129 -10.67 27.19 7.57
N PRO A 130 -11.89 26.85 7.12
CA PRO A 130 -13.10 27.36 7.73
C PRO A 130 -13.01 27.20 9.23
N TRP A 131 -13.44 28.23 9.97
CA TRP A 131 -13.43 28.13 11.41
C TRP A 131 -14.31 26.95 11.87
N SER A 132 -13.82 26.20 12.85
CA SER A 132 -14.47 25.08 13.54
C SER A 132 -14.45 25.33 15.04
N THR A 133 -15.34 24.67 15.79
CA THR A 133 -15.51 24.80 17.25
C THR A 133 -14.25 24.71 18.11
N GLN A 134 -13.16 24.23 17.52
CA GLN A 134 -11.99 23.72 18.22
C GLN A 134 -10.68 24.36 17.72
N LYS A 135 -10.73 25.25 16.71
CA LYS A 135 -9.61 26.09 16.25
C LYS A 135 -9.59 27.43 17.01
N TRP A 136 -8.54 27.70 17.79
CA TRP A 136 -8.50 28.83 18.74
C TRP A 136 -8.30 30.22 18.08
N GLY A 137 -9.35 31.06 18.11
CA GLY A 137 -9.39 32.55 18.11
C GLY A 137 -9.81 33.28 16.80
N PRO A 138 -10.32 34.56 16.84
CA PRO A 138 -10.77 35.39 17.98
C PRO A 138 -12.31 35.59 18.03
N ASN A 139 -12.92 35.29 19.20
CA ASN A 139 -13.98 36.06 19.89
C ASN A 139 -14.77 35.19 20.90
N ASP A 140 -14.23 35.11 22.12
CA ASP A 140 -14.89 35.00 23.44
C ASP A 140 -13.85 35.53 24.47
N SER A 141 -14.25 35.94 25.67
CA SER A 141 -13.50 36.52 26.81
C SER A 141 -12.10 35.99 27.19
N ASN A 142 -11.58 34.91 26.60
CA ASN A 142 -10.17 34.44 26.70
C ASN A 142 -9.50 34.18 25.32
N ALA A 143 -10.12 34.59 24.23
CA ALA A 143 -9.65 34.41 22.87
C ALA A 143 -8.57 35.43 22.51
N GLY A 144 -7.30 35.06 22.69
CA GLY A 144 -6.19 35.95 22.34
C GLY A 144 -4.79 35.33 22.33
N THR A 145 -4.59 34.07 22.69
CA THR A 145 -3.21 33.55 22.88
C THR A 145 -2.67 32.69 21.75
N LYS A 146 -3.49 32.14 20.84
CA LYS A 146 -3.05 31.17 19.81
C LYS A 146 -3.81 31.21 18.47
N VAL A 147 -4.28 32.39 18.06
CA VAL A 147 -4.68 32.65 16.66
C VAL A 147 -3.46 32.30 15.79
N GLY A 148 -3.61 31.43 14.79
CA GLY A 148 -2.52 30.97 13.93
C GLY A 148 -1.62 29.90 14.55
N ALA A 149 -2.13 29.09 15.48
CA ALA A 149 -1.40 27.95 16.03
C ALA A 149 -1.99 26.61 15.56
N GLN A 150 -1.15 25.59 15.53
CA GLN A 150 -1.56 24.19 15.40
C GLN A 150 -2.31 23.78 16.67
N ALA A 151 -3.62 23.58 16.53
CA ALA A 151 -4.50 23.28 17.66
C ALA A 151 -4.32 21.84 18.16
N TRP A 152 -3.77 20.96 17.31
CA TRP A 152 -3.74 19.52 17.57
C TRP A 152 -2.37 19.01 17.98
N ARG A 153 -1.34 19.88 18.00
CA ARG A 153 0.01 19.54 18.49
C ARG A 153 0.07 19.56 20.01
N SER A 154 0.81 18.61 20.59
CA SER A 154 1.15 18.60 22.02
C SER A 154 2.32 19.53 22.37
N GLY A 155 2.99 20.12 21.36
CA GLY A 155 4.18 20.96 21.49
C GLY A 155 5.46 20.22 21.12
N GLU A 156 5.61 18.96 21.53
CA GLU A 156 6.80 18.13 21.25
C GLU A 156 6.58 17.07 20.17
N LYS A 157 5.31 16.72 19.89
CA LYS A 157 4.95 15.63 18.98
C LYS A 157 4.04 16.11 17.85
N ILE A 158 4.20 15.45 16.71
CA ILE A 158 3.42 15.68 15.50
C ILE A 158 1.97 15.22 15.71
N ALA A 159 1.02 16.07 15.35
CA ALA A 159 -0.41 15.87 15.62
C ALA A 159 -1.13 14.99 14.59
N SER A 160 -1.00 15.36 13.32
CA SER A 160 -1.66 14.73 12.16
C SER A 160 -0.88 15.04 10.88
N PRO A 161 -0.75 14.12 9.94
CA PRO A 161 -1.20 12.73 10.07
C PRO A 161 -0.39 11.92 11.09
N ARG A 162 -1.02 10.95 11.73
CA ARG A 162 -0.37 9.94 12.57
C ARG A 162 -1.05 8.58 12.46
N ASP A 163 -0.26 7.52 12.48
CA ASP A 163 -0.76 6.15 12.41
C ASP A 163 -1.11 5.56 13.77
N GLY A 164 -0.87 6.24 14.89
CA GLY A 164 -1.15 5.77 16.25
C GLY A 164 -0.11 4.79 16.82
N ILE A 165 0.21 4.91 18.11
CA ILE A 165 1.28 4.13 18.76
C ILE A 165 0.71 3.07 19.72
N PRO A 166 1.16 1.81 19.64
CA PRO A 166 0.89 0.85 20.71
C PRO A 166 1.34 1.36 22.10
N ARG A 167 0.59 1.02 23.14
CA ARG A 167 0.94 1.32 24.55
C ARG A 167 1.94 0.36 25.15
N ASP A 168 1.78 -0.92 24.81
CA ASP A 168 2.65 -2.04 25.16
C ASP A 168 2.71 -3.06 24.00
N ALA A 169 3.45 -4.16 24.20
CA ALA A 169 3.57 -5.21 23.20
C ALA A 169 2.24 -5.91 22.86
N ASN A 170 1.25 -5.90 23.75
CA ASN A 170 -0.05 -6.54 23.62
C ASN A 170 -1.09 -5.65 22.92
N ASP A 171 -0.80 -4.38 22.80
CA ASP A 171 -1.62 -3.42 22.09
C ASP A 171 -1.16 -3.28 20.63
N ALA A 172 -2.11 -3.06 19.72
CA ALA A 172 -1.84 -2.78 18.31
C ALA A 172 -2.34 -1.40 17.87
N ALA A 173 -2.84 -0.58 18.82
CA ALA A 173 -3.34 0.77 18.59
C ALA A 173 -4.44 0.81 17.51
N THR A 174 -5.40 -0.11 17.60
CA THR A 174 -6.44 -0.34 16.58
C THR A 174 -7.75 0.37 16.87
N ASP A 175 -7.86 1.05 18.00
CA ASP A 175 -9.10 1.70 18.39
C ASP A 175 -9.37 2.93 17.51
N THR A 176 -10.64 3.10 17.13
CA THR A 176 -11.09 4.33 16.47
C THR A 176 -10.99 5.48 17.45
N ILE A 177 -10.40 6.60 17.01
CA ILE A 177 -10.30 7.80 17.82
C ILE A 177 -11.69 8.26 18.33
N PRO A 178 -11.84 8.55 19.64
CA PRO A 178 -13.06 9.15 20.19
C PRO A 178 -13.35 10.52 19.57
N ASN A 179 -14.61 10.88 19.41
CA ASN A 179 -15.01 12.19 18.85
C ASN A 179 -14.94 13.31 19.91
N ASN A 180 -13.74 13.64 20.38
CA ASN A 180 -13.49 14.72 21.33
C ASN A 180 -12.11 15.36 21.10
N VAL A 181 -11.89 16.54 21.69
CA VAL A 181 -10.67 17.35 21.51
C VAL A 181 -9.50 16.70 22.21
N GLU A 182 -9.74 16.19 23.42
CA GLU A 182 -8.73 15.68 24.33
C GLU A 182 -7.98 14.49 23.74
N SER A 183 -8.70 13.58 23.06
CA SER A 183 -8.14 12.43 22.34
C SER A 183 -7.39 12.81 21.06
N ALA A 184 -7.72 13.94 20.43
CA ALA A 184 -7.08 14.39 19.20
C ALA A 184 -5.66 14.92 19.45
N VAL A 185 -5.38 15.47 20.63
CA VAL A 185 -4.03 15.95 20.99
C VAL A 185 -3.16 14.79 21.52
N PRO A 186 -2.00 14.48 20.89
CA PRO A 186 -1.12 13.36 21.27
C PRO A 186 -0.23 13.71 22.47
N SER A 187 -0.82 14.16 23.57
CA SER A 187 -0.11 14.60 24.78
C SER A 187 0.23 13.47 25.76
N THR A 188 -0.40 12.31 25.64
CA THR A 188 -0.23 11.18 26.58
C THR A 188 -0.09 9.86 25.82
N VAL A 189 0.42 8.82 26.48
CA VAL A 189 0.45 7.44 25.93
C VAL A 189 -0.94 6.98 25.45
N GLU A 190 -2.01 7.32 26.19
CA GLU A 190 -3.38 6.93 25.81
C GLU A 190 -3.94 7.71 24.62
N THR A 191 -3.52 8.95 24.39
CA THR A 191 -4.01 9.73 23.24
C THR A 191 -3.17 9.53 21.99
N ARG A 192 -1.86 9.25 22.16
CA ARG A 192 -0.94 8.83 21.11
C ARG A 192 -1.32 7.49 20.48
N ARG A 193 -2.06 6.64 21.20
CA ARG A 193 -2.53 5.36 20.65
C ARG A 193 -3.44 5.51 19.45
N PHE A 194 -4.20 6.59 19.40
CA PHE A 194 -5.17 6.80 18.33
C PHE A 194 -4.45 7.34 17.11
N GLY A 195 -4.64 6.67 15.98
CA GLY A 195 -4.28 7.26 14.71
C GLY A 195 -5.21 8.42 14.36
N MET A 196 -4.70 9.37 13.58
CA MET A 196 -5.44 10.54 13.07
C MET A 196 -4.78 11.02 11.79
N HIS A 197 -5.37 10.70 10.63
CA HIS A 197 -4.92 11.20 9.33
C HIS A 197 -5.46 12.62 9.13
N GLU A 198 -6.76 12.78 9.02
CA GLU A 198 -7.44 14.07 9.02
C GLU A 198 -7.64 14.57 10.46
N ASN A 199 -7.47 15.88 10.67
CA ASN A 199 -7.64 16.46 12.00
C ASN A 199 -9.13 16.58 12.39
N LYS A 200 -9.35 16.81 13.69
CA LYS A 200 -10.70 16.96 14.24
C LYS A 200 -11.46 18.16 13.66
N ASP A 201 -10.77 19.26 13.34
CA ASP A 201 -11.40 20.44 12.72
C ASP A 201 -12.02 20.14 11.35
N HIS A 202 -11.31 19.36 10.53
CA HIS A 202 -11.79 18.89 9.24
C HIS A 202 -13.08 18.07 9.41
N TYR A 203 -13.10 17.16 10.38
CA TYR A 203 -14.27 16.32 10.67
C TYR A 203 -15.43 17.11 11.27
N ASP A 204 -15.17 18.07 12.17
CA ASP A 204 -16.18 18.95 12.77
C ASP A 204 -16.95 19.73 11.72
N ARG A 205 -16.24 20.20 10.70
CA ARG A 205 -16.87 20.83 9.55
C ARG A 205 -17.74 19.85 8.77
N CYS A 206 -17.23 18.65 8.49
CA CYS A 206 -17.97 17.61 7.78
C CYS A 206 -19.30 17.28 8.49
N GLU A 207 -19.30 17.21 9.82
CA GLU A 207 -20.50 16.85 10.56
C GLU A 207 -21.55 17.96 10.71
N HIS A 208 -21.17 19.23 10.53
CA HIS A 208 -22.07 20.38 10.65
C HIS A 208 -22.50 20.96 9.29
N THR A 209 -21.71 20.73 8.24
CA THR A 209 -21.98 21.27 6.90
C THR A 209 -23.06 20.44 6.21
N GLU A 210 -23.97 21.12 5.51
CA GLU A 210 -25.00 20.43 4.74
C GLU A 210 -24.35 19.67 3.57
N ARG A 211 -24.78 18.44 3.33
CA ARG A 211 -24.35 17.66 2.17
C ARG A 211 -24.75 18.35 0.87
N ASN A 212 -24.00 18.10 -0.20
CA ASN A 212 -24.36 18.52 -1.53
C ASN A 212 -25.53 17.67 -2.05
N LYS A 213 -26.70 18.29 -2.14
CA LYS A 213 -27.93 17.66 -2.65
C LYS A 213 -27.91 17.51 -4.18
N GLY A 214 -26.90 18.05 -4.87
CA GLY A 214 -26.64 17.91 -6.30
C GLY A 214 -26.03 16.56 -6.70
N LEU A 215 -25.61 15.74 -5.73
CA LEU A 215 -24.96 14.46 -5.98
C LEU A 215 -25.96 13.34 -6.28
N TYR A 216 -25.54 12.42 -7.14
CA TYR A 216 -26.28 11.20 -7.41
C TYR A 216 -26.26 10.25 -6.20
N THR A 217 -27.44 9.80 -5.81
CA THR A 217 -27.68 8.84 -4.71
C THR A 217 -28.44 7.60 -5.16
N ALA A 218 -28.78 7.49 -6.45
CA ALA A 218 -29.66 6.43 -6.96
C ALA A 218 -30.97 6.35 -6.14
N ASP A 219 -31.34 5.16 -5.69
CA ASP A 219 -32.48 4.89 -4.81
C ASP A 219 -32.13 4.87 -3.30
N GLN A 220 -30.89 5.22 -2.93
CA GLN A 220 -30.45 5.17 -1.54
C GLN A 220 -31.10 6.28 -0.71
N ARG A 221 -31.73 5.88 0.39
CA ARG A 221 -32.30 6.83 1.36
C ARG A 221 -31.23 7.39 2.27
N MET A 222 -30.87 8.65 2.04
CA MET A 222 -29.98 9.40 2.92
C MET A 222 -30.66 9.65 4.26
N ARG A 223 -30.07 9.15 5.35
CA ARG A 223 -30.63 9.26 6.72
C ARG A 223 -30.12 10.48 7.47
N ARG A 224 -29.23 11.25 6.85
CA ARG A 224 -28.70 12.51 7.38
C ARG A 224 -28.66 13.55 6.26
N ASN A 225 -28.59 14.81 6.66
CA ASN A 225 -28.44 15.95 5.75
C ASN A 225 -27.06 16.58 5.82
N ASP A 226 -26.15 16.07 6.65
CA ASP A 226 -24.77 16.53 6.74
C ASP A 226 -23.82 15.71 5.84
N GLN A 227 -22.61 16.22 5.60
CA GLN A 227 -21.61 15.65 4.67
C GLN A 227 -21.12 14.24 5.02
N ARG A 228 -21.60 13.64 6.12
CA ARG A 228 -21.33 12.22 6.39
C ARG A 228 -22.22 11.29 5.58
N ALA A 229 -23.38 11.76 5.10
CA ALA A 229 -24.30 10.93 4.34
C ALA A 229 -24.00 10.97 2.83
N THR A 230 -23.47 9.87 2.33
CA THR A 230 -23.26 9.61 0.90
C THR A 230 -24.05 8.39 0.44
N ARG A 231 -24.05 8.11 -0.87
CA ARG A 231 -24.64 6.89 -1.42
C ARG A 231 -24.06 5.62 -0.77
N GLN A 232 -22.75 5.59 -0.55
CA GLN A 232 -22.05 4.45 0.03
C GLN A 232 -22.17 4.38 1.57
N ASN A 233 -22.36 5.54 2.22
CA ASN A 233 -22.54 5.67 3.66
C ASN A 233 -23.83 6.42 4.02
N PRO A 234 -25.02 5.88 3.72
CA PRO A 234 -26.29 6.60 3.90
C PRO A 234 -26.62 6.91 5.37
N ASN A 235 -26.00 6.18 6.30
CA ASN A 235 -26.13 6.37 7.74
C ASN A 235 -25.14 7.39 8.33
N GLY A 236 -24.10 7.78 7.57
CA GLY A 236 -23.00 8.61 8.07
C GLY A 236 -22.23 7.98 9.22
N ASN A 237 -21.95 6.68 9.13
CA ASN A 237 -21.06 5.98 10.06
C ASN A 237 -19.66 6.62 10.01
N ARG A 238 -18.97 6.68 11.16
CA ARG A 238 -17.66 7.33 11.29
C ARG A 238 -16.53 6.33 11.14
N ASN A 239 -15.52 6.70 10.36
CA ASN A 239 -14.22 6.03 10.25
C ASN A 239 -13.13 7.07 10.54
N GLY A 240 -12.46 6.96 11.69
CA GLY A 240 -11.57 8.00 12.20
C GLY A 240 -12.20 9.40 12.13
N TYR A 241 -11.51 10.33 11.48
CA TYR A 241 -11.96 11.70 11.20
C TYR A 241 -12.09 11.99 9.69
N GLU A 242 -12.23 10.94 8.88
CA GLU A 242 -12.50 11.06 7.46
C GLU A 242 -13.89 11.67 7.20
N CYS A 243 -13.98 12.55 6.19
CA CYS A 243 -15.26 13.03 5.68
C CYS A 243 -15.75 12.16 4.51
N PRO A 244 -16.86 11.40 4.66
CA PRO A 244 -17.35 10.49 3.62
C PRO A 244 -17.61 11.13 2.25
N GLU A 245 -18.15 12.35 2.22
CA GLU A 245 -18.42 13.05 0.95
C GLU A 245 -17.13 13.50 0.25
N GLU A 246 -16.07 13.87 1.00
CA GLU A 246 -14.75 14.18 0.44
C GLU A 246 -14.06 12.94 -0.15
N ARG A 247 -14.22 11.80 0.54
CA ARG A 247 -13.73 10.52 0.06
C ARG A 247 -14.40 10.12 -1.24
N ASP A 248 -15.74 10.07 -1.24
CA ASP A 248 -16.56 9.46 -2.31
C ASP A 248 -16.65 10.27 -3.61
N TYR A 249 -16.40 11.58 -3.56
CA TYR A 249 -16.61 12.46 -4.70
C TYR A 249 -15.38 13.30 -5.00
N TYR A 250 -14.91 13.22 -6.25
CA TYR A 250 -13.79 13.99 -6.77
C TYR A 250 -14.15 14.60 -8.14
N PRO A 251 -13.71 15.84 -8.47
CA PRO A 251 -13.07 16.83 -7.61
C PRO A 251 -13.94 17.23 -6.42
N TRP A 252 -13.30 17.37 -5.26
CA TRP A 252 -13.99 17.83 -4.07
C TRP A 252 -14.30 19.33 -4.17
N TRP A 253 -15.53 19.75 -3.90
CA TRP A 253 -15.98 21.16 -4.08
C TRP A 253 -15.75 22.04 -2.85
N HIS A 254 -15.37 21.46 -1.72
CA HIS A 254 -15.08 22.17 -0.48
C HIS A 254 -13.56 22.12 -0.22
N PRO A 255 -12.99 22.95 0.68
CA PRO A 255 -11.59 22.79 1.06
C PRO A 255 -11.26 21.38 1.63
N SER A 256 -10.15 20.77 1.22
CA SER A 256 -9.60 19.47 1.64
C SER A 256 -8.09 19.54 1.95
N PRO A 257 -7.60 18.84 3.00
CA PRO A 257 -6.18 18.87 3.41
C PRO A 257 -5.26 18.17 2.41
N TRP A 258 -5.85 17.44 1.47
CA TRP A 258 -5.15 16.68 0.45
C TRP A 258 -4.67 17.59 -0.68
N ILE A 259 -3.42 17.40 -1.08
CA ILE A 259 -2.80 17.95 -2.29
C ILE A 259 -2.86 16.87 -3.37
N ASP A 260 -3.36 17.24 -4.55
CA ASP A 260 -3.48 16.33 -5.68
C ASP A 260 -2.12 16.08 -6.32
N ILE A 261 -1.74 14.81 -6.51
CA ILE A 261 -0.53 14.40 -7.23
C ILE A 261 -0.90 14.03 -8.65
N ALA A 262 -1.86 13.11 -8.80
CA ALA A 262 -2.27 12.62 -10.11
C ALA A 262 -3.73 12.16 -10.15
N VAL A 263 -4.32 12.25 -11.33
CA VAL A 263 -5.65 11.73 -11.68
C VAL A 263 -5.53 10.93 -12.96
N LEU A 264 -5.59 9.60 -12.85
CA LEU A 264 -5.43 8.70 -13.98
C LEU A 264 -6.79 8.10 -14.32
N SER A 265 -7.26 8.27 -15.56
CA SER A 265 -8.58 7.79 -15.99
C SER A 265 -8.47 6.84 -17.18
N ASN A 266 -9.43 5.92 -17.32
CA ASN A 266 -9.50 5.06 -18.51
C ASN A 266 -9.71 5.83 -19.83
N GLU A 267 -10.18 7.07 -19.76
CA GLU A 267 -10.37 7.98 -20.89
C GLU A 267 -9.57 9.29 -20.71
N GLY A 268 -8.39 9.20 -20.07
CA GLY A 268 -7.40 10.27 -20.10
C GLY A 268 -6.53 10.21 -21.35
N PRO A 269 -5.81 11.29 -21.69
CA PRO A 269 -4.91 11.32 -22.84
C PRO A 269 -3.64 10.48 -22.58
N VAL A 270 -3.08 9.90 -23.64
CA VAL A 270 -1.83 9.11 -23.56
C VAL A 270 -0.67 10.00 -23.13
N GLU A 271 -0.56 11.19 -23.74
CA GLU A 271 0.34 12.24 -23.26
C GLU A 271 -0.34 12.98 -22.09
N PRO A 272 0.23 12.92 -20.87
CA PRO A 272 -0.45 13.47 -19.71
C PRO A 272 -0.41 14.99 -19.66
N CYS A 273 -1.51 15.53 -19.16
CA CYS A 273 -1.71 16.94 -18.88
C CYS A 273 -1.05 17.28 -17.54
N THR A 274 -0.28 18.35 -17.49
CA THR A 274 0.35 18.85 -16.27
C THR A 274 -0.06 20.28 -15.95
N SER A 275 -0.83 20.92 -16.83
CA SER A 275 -1.42 22.23 -16.60
C SER A 275 -2.63 22.46 -17.51
N VAL A 276 -3.39 23.51 -17.21
CA VAL A 276 -4.55 23.91 -18.00
C VAL A 276 -4.58 25.42 -18.17
N VAL A 277 -5.07 25.89 -19.32
CA VAL A 277 -5.29 27.31 -19.58
C VAL A 277 -6.69 27.55 -20.10
N LEU A 278 -7.31 28.68 -19.74
CA LEU A 278 -8.57 29.09 -20.33
C LEU A 278 -8.30 29.77 -21.69
N SER A 279 -8.84 29.22 -22.77
CA SER A 279 -8.70 29.74 -24.13
C SER A 279 -10.06 29.71 -24.83
N ASN A 280 -10.54 30.86 -25.30
CA ASN A 280 -11.84 31.00 -25.98
C ASN A 280 -13.06 30.50 -25.19
N GLY A 281 -12.99 30.46 -23.86
CA GLY A 281 -14.08 29.99 -22.99
C GLY A 281 -13.94 28.53 -22.55
N ASP A 282 -13.01 27.78 -23.15
CA ASP A 282 -12.77 26.37 -22.84
C ASP A 282 -11.40 26.18 -22.18
N TYR A 283 -11.31 25.20 -21.29
CA TYR A 283 -10.06 24.81 -20.66
C TYR A 283 -9.26 23.89 -21.58
N VAL A 284 -8.04 24.30 -21.94
CA VAL A 284 -7.14 23.55 -22.82
C VAL A 284 -6.00 22.96 -22.01
N CYS A 285 -5.89 21.63 -22.06
CA CYS A 285 -4.82 20.87 -21.43
C CYS A 285 -3.45 21.11 -22.08
N ARG A 286 -2.42 21.15 -21.25
CA ARG A 286 -1.03 21.29 -21.68
C ARG A 286 -0.11 20.30 -21.00
N ASN A 287 0.91 19.86 -21.74
CA ASN A 287 1.98 19.01 -21.23
C ASN A 287 2.99 19.82 -20.38
N GLU A 288 4.00 19.13 -19.85
CA GLU A 288 5.12 19.72 -19.07
C GLU A 288 5.92 20.80 -19.81
N ASN A 289 5.91 20.77 -21.16
CA ASN A 289 6.57 21.77 -22.00
C ASN A 289 5.63 22.93 -22.37
N ASN A 290 4.47 23.02 -21.71
CA ASN A 290 3.44 24.04 -21.94
C ASN A 290 2.86 24.02 -23.37
N GLN A 291 2.88 22.85 -24.02
CA GLN A 291 2.29 22.63 -25.34
C GLN A 291 0.87 22.06 -25.19
N ALA A 292 -0.06 22.51 -26.03
CA ALA A 292 -1.41 21.97 -26.04
C ALA A 292 -1.39 20.52 -26.51
N ILE A 293 -2.08 19.65 -25.78
CA ILE A 293 -2.18 18.22 -26.12
C ILE A 293 -3.26 18.06 -27.19
N ALA A 294 -2.92 17.43 -28.32
CA ALA A 294 -3.81 17.28 -29.48
C ALA A 294 -4.72 16.03 -29.42
N ASP A 295 -4.73 15.33 -28.29
CA ASP A 295 -5.54 14.13 -28.03
C ASP A 295 -7.04 14.50 -27.83
N GLY A 296 -7.93 13.66 -28.36
CA GLY A 296 -9.38 13.81 -28.20
C GLY A 296 -9.89 13.53 -26.78
N HIS A 297 -9.06 12.95 -25.91
CA HIS A 297 -9.40 12.58 -24.54
C HIS A 297 -8.91 13.58 -23.48
N THR A 298 -8.80 14.87 -23.84
CA THR A 298 -8.24 15.90 -22.94
C THR A 298 -9.26 16.57 -22.02
N GLN A 299 -10.55 16.51 -22.33
CA GLN A 299 -11.58 17.32 -21.64
C GLN A 299 -11.77 16.94 -20.17
N ARG A 300 -11.80 15.63 -19.85
CA ARG A 300 -11.85 15.15 -18.46
C ARG A 300 -10.66 15.68 -17.66
N CYS A 301 -9.45 15.59 -18.21
CA CYS A 301 -8.27 16.16 -17.58
C CYS A 301 -8.33 17.68 -17.43
N ALA A 302 -8.84 18.39 -18.43
CA ALA A 302 -9.02 19.84 -18.35
C ALA A 302 -9.94 20.21 -17.18
N TYR A 303 -11.00 19.43 -16.98
CA TYR A 303 -11.90 19.60 -15.84
C TYR A 303 -11.21 19.30 -14.51
N TYR A 304 -10.56 18.15 -14.33
CA TYR A 304 -9.88 17.82 -13.06
C TYR A 304 -8.84 18.88 -12.69
N LEU A 305 -8.04 19.33 -13.67
CA LEU A 305 -7.02 20.36 -13.45
C LEU A 305 -7.66 21.71 -13.09
N SER A 306 -8.71 22.13 -13.81
CA SER A 306 -9.42 23.39 -13.53
C SER A 306 -10.25 23.38 -12.24
N HIS A 307 -10.43 22.21 -11.63
CA HIS A 307 -11.15 22.03 -10.37
C HIS A 307 -10.26 21.48 -9.25
N SER A 308 -8.95 21.34 -9.42
CA SER A 308 -8.07 20.92 -8.34
C SER A 308 -7.85 22.06 -7.34
N GLN A 309 -7.96 21.78 -6.04
CA GLN A 309 -7.67 22.77 -4.99
C GLN A 309 -6.21 23.24 -5.01
N ASN A 310 -5.31 22.48 -5.65
CA ASN A 310 -3.92 22.86 -5.82
C ASN A 310 -3.82 24.30 -6.36
N MET A 311 -4.58 24.60 -7.41
CA MET A 311 -4.50 25.86 -8.16
C MET A 311 -5.81 26.66 -8.19
N HIS A 312 -6.94 26.06 -7.80
CA HIS A 312 -8.26 26.68 -7.91
C HIS A 312 -8.97 26.76 -6.56
N GLY A 313 -9.62 27.90 -6.31
CA GLY A 313 -10.30 28.18 -5.05
C GLY A 313 -11.46 27.22 -4.75
N LYS A 314 -11.52 26.76 -3.49
CA LYS A 314 -12.64 26.01 -2.92
C LYS A 314 -13.35 26.87 -1.90
N GLY A 315 -14.65 27.01 -2.09
CA GLY A 315 -15.46 27.93 -1.31
C GLY A 315 -16.02 27.32 -0.03
N PHE A 316 -16.19 28.16 0.99
CA PHE A 316 -16.80 27.80 2.26
C PHE A 316 -17.46 28.99 2.95
N CYS A 317 -18.46 28.71 3.77
CA CYS A 317 -19.15 29.73 4.56
C CYS A 317 -18.50 29.93 5.93
N ASP A 318 -18.26 31.19 6.32
CA ASP A 318 -17.58 31.54 7.57
C ASP A 318 -18.08 32.83 8.21
N ALA A 319 -17.67 33.09 9.46
CA ALA A 319 -17.97 34.34 10.14
C ALA A 319 -17.39 35.56 9.40
N THR A 320 -18.10 36.69 9.46
CA THR A 320 -17.64 37.96 8.86
C THR A 320 -16.52 38.59 9.69
N THR A 321 -15.77 39.54 9.13
CA THR A 321 -14.72 40.27 9.85
C THR A 321 -15.23 41.12 11.03
N ALA A 322 -16.52 41.48 11.02
CA ALA A 322 -17.19 42.21 12.11
C ALA A 322 -17.98 41.29 13.05
N GLY A 323 -18.30 40.07 12.62
CA GLY A 323 -19.01 39.06 13.39
C GLY A 323 -18.07 38.22 14.26
N THR A 324 -18.62 37.60 15.29
CA THR A 324 -17.89 36.65 16.13
C THR A 324 -18.02 35.23 15.58
N VAL A 325 -17.03 34.40 15.89
CA VAL A 325 -17.12 32.94 15.78
C VAL A 325 -18.38 32.38 16.47
N ALA A 326 -18.80 32.99 17.58
CA ALA A 326 -20.01 32.62 18.30
C ALA A 326 -21.28 32.87 17.46
N ASP A 327 -21.26 33.81 16.52
CA ASP A 327 -22.39 34.05 15.61
C ASP A 327 -22.60 32.87 14.67
N LYS A 328 -21.50 32.27 14.19
CA LYS A 328 -21.53 31.04 13.38
C LYS A 328 -21.96 29.84 14.21
N THR A 329 -21.29 29.56 15.33
CA THR A 329 -21.59 28.36 16.13
C THR A 329 -22.91 28.41 16.86
N GLY A 330 -23.32 29.59 17.31
CA GLY A 330 -24.62 29.83 17.94
C GLY A 330 -25.78 29.84 16.93
N SER A 331 -25.50 29.89 15.63
CA SER A 331 -26.55 29.89 14.61
C SER A 331 -27.36 28.59 14.60
N THR A 332 -28.64 28.72 14.29
CA THR A 332 -29.54 27.57 14.09
C THR A 332 -29.02 26.63 13.00
N ALA A 333 -28.43 27.18 11.93
CA ALA A 333 -27.90 26.39 10.81
C ALA A 333 -26.75 25.48 11.26
N TRP A 334 -25.78 26.01 12.03
CA TRP A 334 -24.70 25.23 12.59
C TRP A 334 -25.21 24.16 13.56
N GLN A 335 -26.00 24.55 14.57
CA GLN A 335 -26.52 23.63 15.60
C GLN A 335 -27.40 22.50 15.02
N GLN A 336 -28.07 22.73 13.89
CA GLN A 336 -28.87 21.72 13.19
C GLN A 336 -28.11 20.91 12.13
N ARG A 337 -26.79 21.09 12.01
CA ARG A 337 -25.94 20.45 11.00
C ARG A 337 -26.38 20.73 9.55
N LYS A 338 -26.73 21.99 9.31
CA LYS A 338 -27.15 22.53 8.01
C LYS A 338 -26.32 23.77 7.67
N TRP A 339 -25.05 23.77 8.08
CA TRP A 339 -24.17 24.88 7.76
C TRP A 339 -24.03 25.02 6.24
N TYR A 340 -24.04 26.27 5.76
CA TYR A 340 -24.21 26.58 4.35
C TYR A 340 -23.01 26.10 3.53
N ASN A 341 -23.30 25.36 2.45
CA ASN A 341 -22.30 24.78 1.55
C ASN A 341 -22.21 25.51 0.19
N ASN A 342 -22.90 26.64 0.05
CA ASN A 342 -22.89 27.47 -1.15
C ASN A 342 -22.90 28.95 -0.79
N LYS A 343 -22.37 29.77 -1.71
CA LYS A 343 -22.22 31.21 -1.55
C LYS A 343 -23.54 31.94 -1.30
N VAL A 344 -24.56 31.61 -2.09
CA VAL A 344 -25.85 32.30 -2.06
C VAL A 344 -26.49 32.20 -0.68
N ASP A 345 -26.59 30.98 -0.14
CA ASP A 345 -27.19 30.76 1.18
C ASP A 345 -26.31 31.35 2.30
N CYS A 346 -24.99 31.29 2.15
CA CYS A 346 -24.06 31.88 3.11
C CYS A 346 -24.28 33.39 3.26
N GLU A 347 -24.21 34.12 2.13
CA GLU A 347 -24.31 35.58 2.11
C GLU A 347 -25.72 36.05 2.47
N ALA A 348 -26.76 35.33 2.05
CA ALA A 348 -28.15 35.64 2.39
C ALA A 348 -28.43 35.57 3.90
N ASN A 349 -27.64 34.80 4.65
CA ASN A 349 -27.76 34.67 6.10
C ASN A 349 -26.72 35.53 6.87
N GLY A 350 -26.09 36.49 6.19
CA GLY A 350 -25.20 37.47 6.83
C GLY A 350 -23.79 36.96 7.15
N PHE A 351 -23.38 35.84 6.53
CA PHE A 351 -22.05 35.27 6.68
C PHE A 351 -21.16 35.60 5.47
N LEU A 352 -19.86 35.36 5.61
CA LEU A 352 -18.87 35.62 4.56
C LEU A 352 -18.55 34.32 3.82
N TRP A 353 -18.72 34.33 2.50
CA TRP A 353 -18.17 33.28 1.65
C TRP A 353 -16.68 33.54 1.41
N LYS A 354 -15.84 32.59 1.77
CA LYS A 354 -14.39 32.61 1.53
C LYS A 354 -14.04 31.54 0.51
N GLU A 355 -13.02 31.80 -0.29
CA GLU A 355 -12.45 30.83 -1.22
C GLU A 355 -10.97 30.65 -0.93
N ILE A 356 -10.49 29.41 -1.07
CA ILE A 356 -9.09 29.08 -0.82
C ILE A 356 -8.57 28.04 -1.80
N SER A 357 -7.40 28.28 -2.37
CA SER A 357 -6.56 27.25 -2.99
C SER A 357 -5.28 27.02 -2.17
N HIS A 358 -4.62 25.88 -2.40
CA HIS A 358 -3.30 25.64 -1.81
C HIS A 358 -2.28 26.66 -2.33
N SER A 359 -2.31 26.94 -3.64
CA SER A 359 -1.43 27.94 -4.27
C SER A 359 -1.62 29.37 -3.76
N ASP A 360 -2.76 29.75 -3.19
CA ASP A 360 -2.94 31.08 -2.59
C ASP A 360 -2.08 31.26 -1.33
N ASN A 361 -1.72 30.17 -0.66
CA ASN A 361 -1.03 30.18 0.63
C ASN A 361 0.41 29.64 0.54
N LEU A 362 0.67 28.72 -0.39
CA LEU A 362 1.92 27.99 -0.54
C LEU A 362 2.55 28.23 -1.92
N ASN A 363 3.86 28.48 -1.96
CA ASN A 363 4.67 28.43 -3.16
C ASN A 363 5.11 26.98 -3.41
N GLY A 364 5.35 26.61 -4.68
CA GLY A 364 5.82 25.26 -5.03
C GLY A 364 4.71 24.22 -5.23
N ILE A 365 3.44 24.62 -5.05
CA ILE A 365 2.28 23.79 -5.41
C ILE A 365 2.03 23.89 -6.92
N SER A 366 1.94 22.74 -7.58
CA SER A 366 1.62 22.62 -9.01
C SER A 366 0.25 22.00 -9.23
N TYR A 367 -0.24 22.09 -10.46
CA TYR A 367 -1.33 21.23 -10.93
C TYR A 367 -0.98 19.74 -10.73
N PRO A 368 -1.95 18.85 -10.48
CA PRO A 368 -1.72 17.42 -10.54
C PRO A 368 -1.43 16.98 -11.98
N VAL A 369 -0.84 15.80 -12.14
CA VAL A 369 -0.71 15.14 -13.45
C VAL A 369 -2.05 14.47 -13.77
N CYS A 370 -2.59 14.68 -14.97
CA CYS A 370 -3.78 13.95 -15.42
C CYS A 370 -3.52 13.24 -16.73
N GLY A 371 -3.80 11.94 -16.79
CA GLY A 371 -3.48 11.11 -17.94
C GLY A 371 -4.33 9.85 -18.02
N GLN A 372 -4.06 9.04 -19.03
CA GLN A 372 -4.61 7.69 -19.11
C GLN A 372 -4.11 6.84 -17.93
N THR A 373 -4.83 5.80 -17.55
CA THR A 373 -4.37 4.77 -16.59
C THR A 373 -4.01 3.48 -17.33
N SER A 374 -3.07 2.70 -16.80
CA SER A 374 -2.73 1.38 -17.33
C SER A 374 -3.94 0.44 -17.35
N PHE A 375 -4.03 -0.39 -18.39
CA PHE A 375 -5.09 -1.37 -18.52
C PHE A 375 -4.86 -2.55 -17.57
N SER A 376 -5.81 -2.78 -16.66
CA SER A 376 -5.84 -3.94 -15.77
C SER A 376 -7.12 -4.73 -15.97
N ARG A 377 -7.01 -6.06 -16.07
CA ARG A 377 -8.17 -6.94 -16.29
C ARG A 377 -8.92 -7.20 -14.99
N VAL A 378 -10.25 -7.26 -15.09
CA VAL A 378 -11.13 -7.65 -13.98
C VAL A 378 -10.75 -9.04 -13.46
N ASN A 379 -10.63 -9.20 -12.14
CA ASN A 379 -10.35 -10.45 -11.44
C ASN A 379 -9.04 -11.16 -11.84
N HIS A 380 -8.02 -10.43 -12.30
CA HIS A 380 -6.68 -10.98 -12.61
C HIS A 380 -5.63 -10.52 -11.59
N LEU A 381 -6.00 -10.50 -10.31
CA LEU A 381 -5.16 -9.99 -9.21
C LEU A 381 -4.69 -8.52 -9.39
N GLY A 382 -5.30 -7.80 -10.33
CA GLY A 382 -5.03 -6.39 -10.61
C GLY A 382 -3.75 -6.13 -11.41
N ASN A 383 -3.21 -7.14 -12.08
CA ASN A 383 -2.04 -6.95 -12.94
C ASN A 383 -2.38 -6.14 -14.20
N ALA A 384 -1.49 -5.22 -14.55
CA ALA A 384 -1.51 -4.55 -15.85
C ALA A 384 -1.26 -5.59 -16.96
N MET A 385 -1.88 -5.41 -18.12
CA MET A 385 -1.54 -6.21 -19.30
C MET A 385 -0.20 -5.71 -19.87
N ASP A 386 0.74 -6.62 -20.14
CA ASP A 386 1.92 -6.27 -20.94
C ASP A 386 1.44 -5.82 -22.33
N ASP A 387 1.60 -4.53 -22.64
CA ASP A 387 1.55 -4.09 -24.03
C ASP A 387 2.93 -4.35 -24.66
N ALA A 388 2.92 -5.09 -25.77
CA ALA A 388 4.13 -5.46 -26.50
C ALA A 388 4.89 -4.25 -27.06
N ASP A 389 4.24 -3.08 -27.11
CA ASP A 389 4.80 -1.80 -27.59
C ASP A 389 5.28 -0.86 -26.47
N ILE A 390 5.02 -1.15 -25.18
CA ILE A 390 5.45 -0.29 -24.05
C ILE A 390 6.58 -0.98 -23.29
N ASP A 391 7.76 -0.87 -23.88
CA ASP A 391 8.97 -1.20 -23.19
C ASP A 391 9.23 -0.22 -22.03
N SER A 392 9.53 -0.74 -20.84
CA SER A 392 10.14 0.05 -19.75
C SER A 392 11.34 0.92 -20.19
N GLN A 393 11.92 0.64 -21.36
CA GLN A 393 12.91 1.48 -22.04
C GLN A 393 12.46 2.95 -22.19
N ASN A 394 11.17 3.24 -22.44
CA ASN A 394 10.70 4.61 -22.74
C ASN A 394 10.85 5.59 -21.56
N TYR A 395 10.61 5.13 -20.32
CA TYR A 395 10.73 5.97 -19.12
C TYR A 395 12.14 6.53 -18.89
N PHE A 396 13.16 5.83 -19.38
CA PHE A 396 14.56 6.20 -19.17
C PHE A 396 15.21 6.82 -20.42
N GLU A 397 14.53 6.78 -21.57
CA GLU A 397 14.95 7.45 -22.81
C GLU A 397 14.39 8.87 -22.92
N ASP A 398 13.21 9.13 -22.35
CA ASP A 398 12.56 10.45 -22.40
C ASP A 398 12.97 11.39 -21.25
N GLY A 399 13.70 10.89 -20.25
CA GLY A 399 14.09 11.66 -19.07
C GLY A 399 13.08 11.62 -17.92
N GLY A 400 12.24 10.59 -17.81
CA GLY A 400 11.27 10.40 -16.74
C GLY A 400 9.88 10.96 -17.04
N LYS A 401 9.54 11.16 -18.32
CA LYS A 401 8.28 11.73 -18.81
C LYS A 401 7.19 10.68 -19.01
N THR A 402 7.53 9.39 -19.06
CA THR A 402 6.56 8.30 -19.13
C THR A 402 6.05 8.00 -17.71
N TYR A 403 5.02 8.71 -17.26
CA TYR A 403 4.47 8.59 -15.91
C TYR A 403 3.92 7.18 -15.56
N LEU A 404 3.78 6.30 -16.56
CA LEU A 404 3.13 4.99 -16.49
C LEU A 404 3.89 3.93 -17.31
N PRO A 405 4.99 3.35 -16.82
CA PRO A 405 5.65 2.26 -17.53
C PRO A 405 4.85 0.96 -17.32
N GLU A 406 4.39 0.34 -18.41
CA GLU A 406 3.51 -0.85 -18.36
C GLU A 406 4.24 -2.18 -18.15
N SER A 407 5.57 -2.19 -18.05
CA SER A 407 6.31 -3.43 -17.82
C SER A 407 6.41 -3.76 -16.32
N ASN A 408 5.38 -4.43 -15.79
CA ASN A 408 5.41 -5.35 -14.64
C ASN A 408 3.98 -5.58 -14.13
N ASN A 409 3.78 -6.74 -13.48
CA ASN A 409 2.54 -7.21 -12.87
C ASN A 409 1.74 -6.24 -11.96
N ALA A 410 2.13 -4.98 -11.68
CA ALA A 410 1.32 -4.04 -10.91
C ALA A 410 1.19 -2.71 -11.65
N ASN A 411 0.04 -2.04 -11.54
CA ASN A 411 -0.12 -0.69 -12.05
C ASN A 411 0.84 0.25 -11.33
N ARG A 412 1.40 1.22 -12.07
CA ARG A 412 2.43 2.10 -11.55
C ARG A 412 2.23 3.54 -12.01
N PHE A 413 2.45 4.48 -11.10
CA PHE A 413 2.61 5.89 -11.40
C PHE A 413 3.96 6.37 -10.85
N VAL A 414 4.77 7.05 -11.66
CA VAL A 414 6.06 7.55 -11.18
C VAL A 414 5.94 8.97 -10.67
N TRP A 415 6.08 9.13 -9.35
CA TRP A 415 5.97 10.42 -8.69
C TRP A 415 7.36 11.03 -8.46
N THR A 416 7.53 12.29 -8.88
CA THR A 416 8.66 13.10 -8.40
C THR A 416 8.26 13.77 -7.10
N ILE A 417 8.97 13.46 -6.02
CA ILE A 417 8.71 14.01 -4.69
C ILE A 417 8.82 15.54 -4.79
N PRO A 418 7.76 16.27 -4.38
CA PRO A 418 7.73 17.72 -4.50
C PRO A 418 8.78 18.36 -3.58
N ASP A 419 9.19 19.56 -3.96
CA ASP A 419 9.92 20.43 -3.04
C ASP A 419 9.01 20.78 -1.85
N ILE A 420 9.61 20.93 -0.67
CA ILE A 420 8.90 21.40 0.52
C ILE A 420 8.45 22.84 0.21
N PRO A 421 7.14 23.11 0.20
CA PRO A 421 6.62 24.40 -0.18
C PRO A 421 7.05 25.46 0.82
N THR A 422 7.16 26.70 0.34
CA THR A 422 7.37 27.86 1.20
C THR A 422 6.10 28.66 1.34
N VAL A 423 5.94 29.31 2.48
CA VAL A 423 4.79 30.16 2.78
C VAL A 423 4.90 31.47 1.97
N LYS A 424 3.80 31.97 1.42
CA LYS A 424 3.79 33.24 0.66
C LYS A 424 3.95 34.49 1.56
N ASN A 425 4.58 35.55 1.06
CA ASN A 425 4.80 36.79 1.83
C ASN A 425 3.48 37.41 2.36
N GLY A 426 3.46 37.84 3.63
CA GLY A 426 2.28 38.47 4.25
C GLY A 426 1.41 37.54 5.11
N VAL A 427 1.82 36.29 5.28
CA VAL A 427 1.31 35.34 6.29
C VAL A 427 2.40 34.96 7.33
N ASP A 428 3.42 35.82 7.45
CA ASP A 428 4.59 35.64 8.32
C ASP A 428 4.24 35.66 9.82
N GLY A 429 4.85 34.77 10.61
CA GLY A 429 4.81 34.80 12.08
C GLY A 429 4.06 33.65 12.76
N TYR A 430 3.59 32.65 12.02
CA TYR A 430 2.77 31.56 12.57
C TYR A 430 3.29 30.15 12.25
N PHE A 431 4.26 30.01 11.35
CA PHE A 431 4.95 28.75 11.07
C PHE A 431 6.27 28.65 11.83
N ASP A 432 6.68 27.44 12.24
CA ASP A 432 8.09 27.20 12.56
C ASP A 432 8.93 27.70 11.38
N ALA A 433 10.09 28.31 11.63
CA ALA A 433 10.90 28.99 10.62
C ALA A 433 11.37 28.10 9.44
N GLY A 434 10.97 26.82 9.40
CA GLY A 434 11.08 25.93 8.25
C GLY A 434 9.85 25.02 8.16
N MET A 435 9.21 24.99 6.98
CA MET A 435 8.14 24.03 6.63
C MET A 435 8.61 22.57 6.73
N GLU A 436 9.92 22.36 6.80
CA GLU A 436 10.58 21.06 6.99
C GLU A 436 10.03 20.26 8.17
N GLU A 437 9.76 20.89 9.33
CA GLU A 437 9.21 20.18 10.50
C GLU A 437 7.81 19.60 10.21
N SER A 438 6.96 20.36 9.53
CA SER A 438 5.62 19.91 9.13
C SER A 438 5.65 18.78 8.09
N TYR A 439 6.71 18.74 7.27
CA TYR A 439 6.93 17.73 6.24
C TYR A 439 7.61 16.44 6.78
N LYS A 440 7.95 16.38 8.07
CA LYS A 440 8.34 15.12 8.76
C LYS A 440 7.17 14.14 8.96
N SER A 441 5.97 14.53 8.53
CA SER A 441 4.75 13.76 8.72
C SER A 441 3.78 13.95 7.58
N CYS A 442 3.86 13.05 6.62
CA CYS A 442 2.99 13.01 5.46
C CYS A 442 2.34 11.64 5.33
N THR A 443 1.16 11.61 4.72
CA THR A 443 0.45 10.39 4.34
C THR A 443 0.11 10.46 2.87
N LEU A 444 0.34 9.35 2.15
CA LEU A 444 -0.05 9.18 0.76
C LEU A 444 -1.37 8.42 0.74
N ARG A 445 -2.31 8.85 -0.10
CA ARG A 445 -3.60 8.20 -0.32
C ARG A 445 -3.78 7.93 -1.81
N LEU A 446 -4.24 6.73 -2.11
CA LEU A 446 -4.74 6.35 -3.42
C LEU A 446 -6.23 6.07 -3.30
N ARG A 447 -7.04 6.74 -4.12
CA ARG A 447 -8.45 6.45 -4.30
C ARG A 447 -8.66 5.80 -5.66
N TYR A 448 -9.44 4.74 -5.67
CA TYR A 448 -9.89 4.05 -6.86
C TYR A 448 -11.40 4.21 -6.93
N ASN A 449 -11.82 5.18 -7.74
CA ASN A 449 -13.22 5.37 -8.05
C ASN A 449 -13.57 4.48 -9.22
N ILE A 450 -14.64 3.71 -9.06
CA ILE A 450 -15.23 2.94 -10.13
C ILE A 450 -16.67 3.36 -10.34
N SER A 451 -17.13 3.21 -11.55
CA SER A 451 -18.55 3.22 -11.87
C SER A 451 -18.79 2.37 -13.12
N THR A 452 -20.03 2.02 -13.41
CA THR A 452 -20.35 1.15 -14.56
C THR A 452 -20.52 1.98 -15.82
N SER A 453 -20.22 1.38 -16.98
CA SER A 453 -20.40 2.03 -18.28
C SER A 453 -21.87 2.08 -18.73
N ASP A 454 -22.82 1.67 -17.87
CA ASP A 454 -24.26 1.58 -18.18
C ASP A 454 -24.95 2.96 -18.24
N PHE A 455 -24.30 4.02 -17.76
CA PHE A 455 -24.80 5.39 -17.78
C PHE A 455 -23.65 6.37 -18.03
N PRO A 456 -23.91 7.48 -18.75
CA PRO A 456 -22.89 8.49 -18.98
C PRO A 456 -22.54 9.15 -17.65
N GLN A 457 -21.26 9.09 -17.32
CA GLN A 457 -20.71 9.65 -16.08
C GLN A 457 -20.31 11.11 -16.28
N TRP A 458 -20.07 11.53 -17.52
CA TRP A 458 -19.56 12.86 -17.83
C TRP A 458 -20.51 13.73 -18.66
N PRO A 459 -20.57 15.05 -18.38
CA PRO A 459 -21.38 15.98 -19.14
C PRO A 459 -21.07 15.98 -20.64
N GLU A 460 -19.82 16.02 -21.10
CA GLU A 460 -19.54 16.10 -22.56
C GLU A 460 -19.99 14.85 -23.33
N GLU A 461 -19.84 13.66 -22.75
CA GLU A 461 -20.37 12.39 -23.31
C GLU A 461 -21.91 12.37 -23.33
N ALA A 462 -22.54 12.99 -22.34
CA ALA A 462 -24.00 13.14 -22.26
C ALA A 462 -24.53 14.32 -23.09
N MET A 463 -23.72 15.33 -23.38
CA MET A 463 -24.14 16.61 -23.94
C MET A 463 -23.81 16.77 -25.42
N GLU A 464 -23.29 15.74 -26.11
CA GLU A 464 -23.35 15.71 -27.57
C GLU A 464 -24.80 16.02 -28.00
N SER A 465 -24.97 17.14 -28.70
CA SER A 465 -26.29 17.68 -29.03
C SER A 465 -27.09 16.68 -29.84
N GLY A 466 -28.10 16.05 -29.23
CA GLY A 466 -28.96 15.03 -29.85
C GLY A 466 -28.63 13.59 -29.46
N HIS A 467 -27.67 13.36 -28.56
CA HIS A 467 -27.39 12.03 -28.03
C HIS A 467 -28.57 11.52 -27.18
N GLY A 468 -29.07 10.32 -27.49
CA GLY A 468 -30.31 9.77 -26.90
C GLY A 468 -30.27 9.52 -25.40
N TRP A 469 -29.11 9.71 -24.75
CA TRP A 469 -28.90 9.52 -23.32
C TRP A 469 -28.58 10.81 -22.55
N ALA A 470 -28.71 11.99 -23.17
CA ALA A 470 -28.44 13.27 -22.50
C ALA A 470 -29.24 13.49 -21.20
N ASP A 471 -30.50 13.04 -21.17
CA ASP A 471 -31.37 13.11 -19.99
C ASP A 471 -31.10 12.01 -18.95
N ASN A 472 -30.21 11.05 -19.26
CA ASN A 472 -29.88 9.89 -18.43
C ASN A 472 -28.57 10.05 -17.64
N MET A 473 -27.91 11.22 -17.70
CA MET A 473 -26.71 11.49 -16.91
C MET A 473 -26.99 11.37 -15.41
N VAL A 474 -26.15 10.64 -14.67
CA VAL A 474 -26.35 10.42 -13.23
C VAL A 474 -26.08 11.68 -12.40
N ASN A 475 -27.13 12.46 -12.16
CA ASN A 475 -27.10 13.61 -11.25
C ASN A 475 -28.31 13.61 -10.31
N PHE A 476 -28.43 14.62 -9.44
CA PHE A 476 -29.53 14.67 -8.48
C PHE A 476 -30.94 14.60 -9.07
N LYS A 477 -31.13 15.00 -10.33
CA LYS A 477 -32.42 14.94 -11.03
C LYS A 477 -32.87 13.50 -11.28
N ASN A 478 -31.93 12.55 -11.29
CA ASN A 478 -32.14 11.12 -11.51
C ASN A 478 -32.12 10.34 -10.19
N ASN A 479 -32.26 11.02 -9.04
CA ASN A 479 -32.40 10.37 -7.75
C ASN A 479 -33.86 10.05 -7.46
N THR A 480 -34.09 8.89 -6.85
CA THR A 480 -35.42 8.44 -6.44
C THR A 480 -36.00 9.38 -5.38
N LYS A 481 -37.20 9.92 -5.62
CA LYS A 481 -37.91 10.75 -4.63
C LYS A 481 -38.52 9.84 -3.55
N LYS A 482 -38.04 9.95 -2.32
CA LYS A 482 -38.75 9.49 -1.10
C LYS A 482 -39.27 8.04 -1.11
N ASN A 483 -38.46 7.07 -1.55
CA ASN A 483 -38.80 5.63 -1.59
C ASN A 483 -39.91 5.24 -2.60
N GLU A 484 -40.13 6.04 -3.64
CA GLU A 484 -41.01 5.68 -4.76
C GLU A 484 -40.13 5.37 -5.97
N ASP A 485 -40.29 4.20 -6.60
CA ASP A 485 -39.57 3.86 -7.84
C ASP A 485 -39.74 4.99 -8.86
N ASP A 486 -38.70 5.80 -9.04
CA ASP A 486 -38.71 6.91 -9.99
C ASP A 486 -38.21 6.38 -11.34
N PRO A 487 -39.04 6.39 -12.40
CA PRO A 487 -38.63 5.89 -13.71
C PRO A 487 -37.48 6.68 -14.33
N ALA A 488 -37.14 7.86 -13.80
CA ALA A 488 -35.96 8.63 -14.21
C ALA A 488 -34.65 8.17 -13.54
N THR A 489 -34.72 7.31 -12.51
CA THR A 489 -33.53 6.73 -11.86
C THR A 489 -32.98 5.59 -12.71
N PRO A 490 -31.79 5.73 -13.32
CA PRO A 490 -31.25 4.72 -14.24
C PRO A 490 -30.83 3.42 -13.54
N LEU A 491 -30.67 3.45 -12.21
CA LEU A 491 -30.18 2.34 -11.41
C LEU A 491 -30.97 2.19 -10.11
N ILE A 492 -31.65 1.06 -9.95
CA ILE A 492 -32.40 0.70 -8.74
C ILE A 492 -31.92 -0.65 -8.21
N GLN A 493 -32.17 -0.93 -6.92
CA GLN A 493 -31.80 -2.17 -6.27
C GLN A 493 -32.57 -3.36 -6.86
N ASP A 494 -31.84 -4.41 -7.23
CA ASP A 494 -32.35 -5.69 -7.75
C ASP A 494 -33.51 -5.56 -8.77
N PRO A 495 -33.33 -4.85 -9.91
CA PRO A 495 -34.41 -4.57 -10.84
C PRO A 495 -34.87 -5.84 -11.57
N TYR A 496 -36.17 -5.91 -11.87
CA TYR A 496 -36.72 -6.91 -12.77
C TYR A 496 -36.61 -6.44 -14.23
N ILE A 497 -35.98 -7.24 -15.07
CA ILE A 497 -35.92 -7.03 -16.53
C ILE A 497 -36.70 -8.12 -17.26
N PHE A 498 -37.38 -7.76 -18.35
CA PHE A 498 -38.20 -8.68 -19.15
C PHE A 498 -37.46 -9.05 -20.44
N THR A 499 -37.18 -10.34 -20.67
CA THR A 499 -36.27 -10.82 -21.73
C THR A 499 -36.99 -11.48 -22.93
N GLY A 500 -38.32 -11.36 -23.02
CA GLY A 500 -39.12 -12.02 -24.07
C GLY A 500 -39.17 -11.25 -25.40
N VAL A 501 -39.00 -11.96 -26.53
CA VAL A 501 -39.22 -11.45 -27.89
C VAL A 501 -40.71 -11.49 -28.26
N GLY A 502 -41.26 -10.34 -28.65
CA GLY A 502 -42.52 -10.25 -29.42
C GLY A 502 -43.83 -10.39 -28.64
N ASP A 503 -44.85 -9.67 -29.11
CA ASP A 503 -46.20 -9.53 -28.55
C ASP A 503 -46.89 -10.85 -28.15
N SER A 504 -46.96 -11.15 -26.85
CA SER A 504 -48.01 -12.03 -26.31
C SER A 504 -48.24 -11.82 -24.81
N ALA A 505 -49.43 -12.23 -24.34
CA ALA A 505 -49.85 -12.21 -22.92
C ALA A 505 -48.91 -12.99 -21.96
N ALA A 506 -47.86 -13.65 -22.46
CA ALA A 506 -46.81 -14.30 -21.69
C ALA A 506 -45.68 -13.34 -21.24
N LYS A 507 -45.64 -12.09 -21.73
CA LYS A 507 -44.62 -11.07 -21.43
C LYS A 507 -44.40 -10.87 -19.93
N GLY A 508 -45.48 -10.85 -19.14
CA GLY A 508 -45.42 -10.68 -17.68
C GLY A 508 -44.87 -11.89 -16.90
N LYS A 509 -44.56 -13.02 -17.56
CA LYS A 509 -44.05 -14.25 -16.92
C LYS A 509 -42.60 -14.56 -17.26
N GLN A 510 -41.96 -13.79 -18.14
CA GLN A 510 -40.58 -13.99 -18.59
C GLN A 510 -39.72 -12.80 -18.14
N PHE A 511 -39.44 -12.75 -16.84
CA PHE A 511 -38.58 -11.75 -16.23
C PHE A 511 -37.45 -12.41 -15.45
N VAL A 512 -36.34 -11.70 -15.37
CA VAL A 512 -35.22 -12.04 -14.49
C VAL A 512 -34.94 -10.87 -13.56
N SER A 513 -34.50 -11.15 -12.33
CA SER A 513 -33.97 -10.14 -11.43
C SER A 513 -32.49 -9.97 -11.74
N LEU A 514 -32.02 -8.74 -11.94
CA LEU A 514 -30.59 -8.47 -11.89
C LEU A 514 -30.17 -8.40 -10.42
N ALA A 515 -28.98 -8.90 -10.10
CA ALA A 515 -28.39 -8.79 -8.75
C ALA A 515 -27.67 -7.45 -8.59
N VAL A 516 -28.40 -6.35 -8.78
CA VAL A 516 -27.88 -4.99 -8.72
C VAL A 516 -27.91 -4.52 -7.28
N ASN A 517 -26.77 -4.12 -6.75
CA ASN A 517 -26.71 -3.44 -5.46
C ASN A 517 -26.38 -1.96 -5.68
N THR A 518 -27.33 -1.06 -5.48
CA THR A 518 -27.13 0.39 -5.73
C THR A 518 -26.16 1.04 -4.77
N ASN A 519 -25.88 0.38 -3.63
CA ASN A 519 -24.77 0.74 -2.76
C ASN A 519 -23.41 0.34 -3.40
N GLN A 520 -23.38 -0.70 -4.23
CA GLN A 520 -22.15 -1.26 -4.81
C GLN A 520 -21.88 -0.89 -6.27
N TYR A 521 -22.89 -0.42 -6.99
CA TYR A 521 -22.78 -0.03 -8.39
C TYR A 521 -22.12 1.35 -8.49
N GLY A 522 -20.80 1.33 -8.58
CA GLY A 522 -19.91 2.47 -8.46
C GLY A 522 -19.50 2.72 -7.01
N ARG A 523 -18.20 2.80 -6.78
CA ARG A 523 -17.58 2.79 -5.45
C ARG A 523 -16.31 3.59 -5.44
N THR A 524 -15.93 3.99 -4.23
CA THR A 524 -14.60 4.52 -3.96
C THR A 524 -13.92 3.57 -3.00
N PHE A 525 -12.87 2.93 -3.49
CA PHE A 525 -11.94 2.18 -2.66
C PHE A 525 -10.74 3.07 -2.37
N GLN A 526 -10.10 2.87 -1.23
CA GLN A 526 -8.89 3.61 -0.93
C GLN A 526 -7.91 2.81 -0.10
N ASP A 527 -6.64 3.06 -0.34
CA ASP A 527 -5.54 2.61 0.50
C ASP A 527 -4.60 3.79 0.78
N ARG A 528 -3.89 3.75 1.90
CA ARG A 528 -3.05 4.85 2.37
C ARG A 528 -1.75 4.34 2.95
N SER A 529 -0.61 4.96 2.62
CA SER A 529 0.69 4.54 3.14
C SER A 529 0.75 4.81 4.64
N TYR A 530 1.65 4.10 5.33
CA TYR A 530 2.11 4.59 6.62
C TYR A 530 2.72 5.99 6.49
N LYS A 531 2.70 6.73 7.60
CA LYS A 531 3.34 8.03 7.75
C LYS A 531 4.80 7.97 7.28
N PHE A 532 5.16 8.90 6.40
CA PHE A 532 6.52 9.09 5.91
C PHE A 532 6.94 10.56 6.07
N ALA A 533 8.20 10.86 5.78
CA ALA A 533 8.74 12.22 5.79
C ALA A 533 9.24 12.64 4.40
N ILE A 534 9.16 13.93 4.10
CA ILE A 534 9.88 14.53 2.98
C ILE A 534 11.02 15.35 3.58
N LYS A 535 12.24 15.13 3.09
CA LYS A 535 13.45 15.81 3.54
C LYS A 535 14.01 16.71 2.45
N PRO A 536 14.61 17.86 2.82
CA PRO A 536 15.35 18.68 1.88
C PRO A 536 16.38 17.85 1.11
N ARG A 537 16.61 18.21 -0.14
CA ARG A 537 17.69 17.60 -0.91
C ARG A 537 19.04 17.83 -0.21
N PRO A 538 19.89 16.79 -0.03
CA PRO A 538 21.17 16.97 0.67
C PRO A 538 22.12 17.92 -0.05
N SER A 539 22.62 18.93 0.66
CA SER A 539 23.59 19.92 0.19
C SER A 539 25.00 19.65 0.77
N ALA A 540 26.03 20.36 0.31
CA ALA A 540 27.36 20.26 0.93
C ALA A 540 27.33 20.67 2.42
N GLU A 541 26.48 21.65 2.73
CA GLU A 541 26.27 22.19 4.08
C GLU A 541 25.66 21.18 5.05
N SER A 542 24.93 20.18 4.54
CA SER A 542 24.32 19.12 5.36
C SER A 542 25.34 18.26 6.12
N CYS A 543 26.65 18.33 5.78
CA CYS A 543 27.74 17.67 6.51
C CYS A 543 29.00 18.55 6.69
N ASP A 544 28.84 19.86 6.92
CA ASP A 544 29.97 20.81 7.00
C ASP A 544 31.02 20.49 8.09
N ASN A 545 30.62 19.83 9.18
CA ASN A 545 31.58 19.39 10.19
C ASN A 545 31.32 17.95 10.63
N PRO A 546 32.02 16.96 10.04
CA PRO A 546 32.10 15.61 10.57
C PRO A 546 32.72 15.58 11.98
N ASN A 547 33.22 16.71 12.48
CA ASN A 547 33.61 17.13 13.83
C ASN A 547 32.56 17.25 14.95
N ASP A 548 31.36 17.65 14.55
CA ASP A 548 30.34 18.25 15.43
C ASP A 548 28.93 17.81 15.03
N ASN A 549 28.75 17.32 13.80
CA ASN A 549 27.47 16.78 13.34
C ASN A 549 27.38 15.28 13.69
N THR A 550 26.58 14.96 14.69
CA THR A 550 26.28 13.58 15.11
C THR A 550 25.67 12.74 13.98
N ASP A 551 24.96 13.35 13.04
CA ASP A 551 24.31 12.65 11.92
C ASP A 551 25.32 12.20 10.86
N CYS A 552 26.45 12.89 10.71
CA CYS A 552 27.52 12.53 9.77
C CYS A 552 28.61 11.65 10.42
N ARG A 553 28.57 11.44 11.74
CA ARG A 553 29.57 10.69 12.53
C ARG A 553 29.14 9.31 12.98
N ASN A 554 27.85 9.11 13.20
CA ASN A 554 27.38 7.86 13.76
C ASN A 554 27.59 6.74 12.75
N ALA A 555 28.27 5.67 13.14
CA ALA A 555 28.43 4.45 12.33
C ALA A 555 27.07 3.91 11.82
N ASP A 556 25.99 4.29 12.51
CA ASP A 556 24.59 3.93 12.24
C ASP A 556 23.94 4.74 11.13
N SER A 557 24.39 5.99 10.90
CA SER A 557 23.86 6.89 9.87
C SER A 557 24.64 6.71 8.56
N PRO A 558 23.96 6.59 7.40
CA PRO A 558 24.67 6.47 6.15
C PRO A 558 25.42 7.77 5.81
N LYS A 559 26.50 7.65 5.04
CA LYS A 559 27.20 8.82 4.52
C LYS A 559 26.24 9.67 3.69
N ILE A 560 26.11 10.94 4.05
CA ILE A 560 25.33 11.90 3.26
C ILE A 560 26.20 12.35 2.10
N LEU A 561 25.76 12.01 0.89
CA LEU A 561 26.32 12.57 -0.35
C LEU A 561 25.48 13.77 -0.75
N SER A 562 26.08 14.74 -1.45
CA SER A 562 25.42 15.98 -1.87
C SER A 562 25.25 16.00 -3.39
N PRO A 563 24.09 15.54 -3.93
CA PRO A 563 23.82 15.58 -5.36
C PRO A 563 23.56 17.02 -5.83
N ASN A 564 24.19 17.41 -6.93
CA ASN A 564 23.89 18.67 -7.59
C ASN A 564 22.45 18.66 -8.17
N ASN A 565 21.92 19.84 -8.50
CA ASN A 565 20.55 19.99 -9.01
C ASN A 565 20.26 19.24 -10.33
N ASN A 566 21.30 18.94 -11.12
CA ASN A 566 21.15 18.23 -12.40
C ASN A 566 21.20 16.70 -12.25
N GLN A 567 21.61 16.17 -11.09
CA GLN A 567 21.68 14.74 -10.85
C GLN A 567 20.34 14.25 -10.32
N LYS A 568 19.84 13.08 -10.71
CA LYS A 568 18.59 12.54 -10.16
C LYS A 568 18.86 11.59 -8.99
N ILE A 569 17.88 11.48 -8.09
CA ILE A 569 17.85 10.50 -7.00
C ILE A 569 16.70 9.54 -7.30
N PHE A 570 16.98 8.25 -7.41
CA PHE A 570 15.97 7.21 -7.60
C PHE A 570 15.77 6.44 -6.29
N ASN A 571 14.53 6.30 -5.84
CA ASN A 571 14.23 5.51 -4.64
C ASN A 571 14.10 4.03 -5.03
N LEU A 572 14.84 3.18 -4.34
CA LEU A 572 14.70 1.73 -4.42
C LEU A 572 14.17 1.22 -3.08
N ASN A 573 12.93 0.75 -3.13
CA ASN A 573 12.15 0.26 -2.00
C ASN A 573 11.86 -1.24 -2.14
N VAL A 574 10.99 -1.74 -1.26
CA VAL A 574 10.46 -3.11 -1.32
C VAL A 574 8.94 -3.07 -1.25
N ARG A 575 8.29 -4.00 -1.93
CA ARG A 575 6.85 -4.25 -1.83
C ARG A 575 6.54 -5.62 -1.26
N GLY A 576 5.26 -5.92 -1.13
CA GLY A 576 4.81 -7.29 -0.86
C GLY A 576 5.02 -7.77 0.57
N LYS A 577 4.52 -8.98 0.86
CA LYS A 577 4.71 -9.68 2.14
C LYS A 577 5.51 -10.93 1.85
N ARG A 578 6.18 -11.45 2.86
CA ARG A 578 6.86 -12.72 2.72
C ARG A 578 5.89 -13.89 2.80
N GLY A 579 6.13 -14.90 1.96
CA GLY A 579 5.30 -16.08 1.80
C GLY A 579 5.06 -16.33 0.32
N ASN A 580 4.44 -17.46 -0.01
CA ASN A 580 4.00 -17.72 -1.38
C ASN A 580 2.70 -16.95 -1.70
N ILE A 581 2.31 -16.92 -2.97
CA ILE A 581 1.15 -16.18 -3.47
C ILE A 581 -0.16 -16.42 -2.73
N VAL A 582 -0.44 -17.64 -2.25
CA VAL A 582 -1.66 -17.96 -1.48
C VAL A 582 -1.57 -17.40 -0.06
N GLN A 583 -0.36 -17.29 0.47
CA GLN A 583 -0.09 -16.84 1.83
C GLN A 583 -0.11 -15.32 1.96
N THR A 584 0.32 -14.61 0.92
CA THR A 584 0.46 -13.15 0.90
C THR A 584 -0.80 -12.45 0.41
N TYR A 585 -1.67 -13.17 -0.33
CA TYR A 585 -2.94 -12.67 -0.82
C TYR A 585 -3.79 -12.01 0.29
N PRO A 586 -4.40 -10.85 0.04
CA PRO A 586 -4.47 -10.12 -1.24
C PRO A 586 -3.34 -9.11 -1.48
N SER A 587 -2.27 -9.17 -0.68
CA SER A 587 -1.01 -8.49 -1.02
C SER A 587 -0.21 -9.35 -2.02
N VAL A 588 0.87 -8.78 -2.57
CA VAL A 588 1.81 -9.49 -3.45
C VAL A 588 2.97 -10.11 -2.67
N GLU A 589 3.70 -11.01 -3.31
CA GLU A 589 4.96 -11.57 -2.80
C GLU A 589 6.04 -10.48 -2.66
N TYR A 590 7.03 -10.75 -1.83
CA TYR A 590 8.07 -9.80 -1.46
C TYR A 590 9.02 -9.56 -2.64
N ASP A 591 9.22 -8.29 -3.03
CA ASP A 591 9.95 -7.92 -4.26
C ASP A 591 10.61 -6.53 -4.12
N PHE A 592 11.63 -6.24 -4.93
CA PHE A 592 12.23 -4.90 -5.05
C PHE A 592 11.37 -3.98 -5.93
N VAL A 593 11.33 -2.69 -5.59
CA VAL A 593 10.62 -1.69 -6.39
C VAL A 593 11.51 -0.46 -6.61
N PRO A 594 11.84 -0.12 -7.86
CA PRO A 594 11.58 -0.92 -9.07
C PRO A 594 12.54 -2.14 -9.11
N ASN A 595 12.05 -3.29 -9.56
CA ASN A 595 12.87 -4.48 -9.83
C ASN A 595 13.78 -4.30 -11.07
N ARG A 596 13.45 -3.35 -11.95
CA ARG A 596 14.24 -2.94 -13.11
C ARG A 596 14.46 -1.44 -13.05
N LEU A 597 15.70 -1.03 -12.82
CA LEU A 597 16.09 0.37 -12.75
C LEU A 597 17.10 0.70 -13.84
N LYS A 598 16.86 1.74 -14.63
CA LYS A 598 17.86 2.26 -15.59
C LYS A 598 18.15 3.72 -15.21
N LEU A 599 19.40 4.14 -15.24
CA LEU A 599 19.79 5.51 -14.86
C LEU A 599 21.12 5.90 -15.49
N ASP A 600 21.43 7.19 -15.48
CA ASP A 600 22.70 7.68 -16.02
C ASP A 600 23.81 7.66 -14.97
N GLN A 601 25.05 7.51 -15.42
CA GLN A 601 26.24 7.65 -14.59
C GLN A 601 26.20 8.97 -13.83
N ASN A 602 26.68 8.94 -12.58
CA ASN A 602 26.64 10.02 -11.61
C ASN A 602 25.25 10.37 -11.05
N ASN A 603 24.19 9.64 -11.40
CA ASN A 603 22.92 9.74 -10.68
C ASN A 603 23.01 8.90 -9.39
N PHE A 604 22.03 9.09 -8.50
CA PHE A 604 22.03 8.47 -7.18
C PHE A 604 20.87 7.51 -7.02
N ILE A 605 21.10 6.45 -6.23
CA ILE A 605 20.04 5.59 -5.71
C ILE A 605 19.96 5.81 -4.21
N HIS A 606 18.74 5.96 -3.71
CA HIS A 606 18.42 5.94 -2.30
C HIS A 606 17.83 4.56 -1.96
N PHE A 607 18.62 3.73 -1.29
CA PHE A 607 18.19 2.41 -0.85
C PHE A 607 17.53 2.52 0.51
N GLN A 608 16.22 2.28 0.58
CA GLN A 608 15.52 2.36 1.85
C GLN A 608 14.28 1.48 1.83
N TRP A 609 14.02 0.78 2.92
CA TRP A 609 12.81 -0.03 3.03
C TRP A 609 12.45 -0.31 4.47
N THR A 610 11.20 -0.72 4.63
CA THR A 610 10.77 -1.42 5.83
C THR A 610 10.40 -2.85 5.47
N GLY A 611 10.94 -3.79 6.24
CA GLY A 611 10.47 -5.17 6.34
C GLY A 611 8.98 -5.27 6.71
N SER A 612 8.42 -6.46 6.55
CA SER A 612 7.09 -6.81 7.09
C SER A 612 7.32 -7.67 8.33
N ASP A 613 6.74 -7.31 9.47
CA ASP A 613 6.94 -8.05 10.73
C ASP A 613 5.84 -9.06 11.04
N TYR A 614 4.88 -9.23 10.13
CA TYR A 614 3.75 -10.09 10.42
C TYR A 614 3.29 -10.96 9.24
N ASN A 615 3.62 -12.24 9.35
CA ASN A 615 2.92 -13.33 8.66
C ASN A 615 2.30 -14.27 9.71
N PRO A 616 0.98 -14.50 9.73
CA PRO A 616 0.29 -15.23 10.79
C PRO A 616 0.80 -16.67 10.98
N ARG A 617 1.50 -16.93 12.10
CA ARG A 617 1.83 -18.26 12.68
C ARG A 617 1.94 -19.38 11.63
N ARG A 618 2.79 -19.17 10.63
CA ARG A 618 3.14 -20.23 9.66
C ARG A 618 4.37 -20.93 10.22
N GLY A 619 4.35 -22.26 10.26
CA GLY A 619 5.43 -23.07 10.85
C GLY A 619 6.79 -22.78 10.22
N CYS A 620 7.88 -23.18 10.88
CA CYS A 620 9.27 -22.90 10.50
C CYS A 620 9.60 -23.16 9.00
N ASN A 621 8.93 -24.16 8.39
CA ASN A 621 9.15 -24.55 6.98
C ASN A 621 8.45 -23.64 5.96
N ASN A 622 7.62 -22.68 6.39
CA ASN A 622 6.85 -21.79 5.52
C ASN A 622 7.54 -20.43 5.28
N GLY A 623 8.88 -20.41 5.41
CA GLY A 623 9.73 -19.24 5.23
C GLY A 623 10.54 -18.90 6.49
N GLU A 624 11.85 -19.17 6.45
CA GLU A 624 12.88 -18.81 7.45
C GLU A 624 12.98 -17.30 7.77
N GLY A 625 12.35 -16.80 8.84
CA GLY A 625 12.39 -15.37 9.19
C GLY A 625 13.54 -15.00 10.12
N GLY A 626 13.57 -13.74 10.58
CA GLY A 626 14.38 -13.34 11.73
C GLY A 626 13.91 -14.01 13.04
N PRO A 627 14.66 -13.85 14.14
CA PRO A 627 14.41 -14.53 15.40
C PRO A 627 12.98 -14.28 15.92
N PRO A 628 12.34 -15.27 16.57
CA PRO A 628 10.95 -15.18 17.01
C PRO A 628 10.77 -14.29 18.24
N ASP A 629 9.62 -13.62 18.34
CA ASP A 629 9.29 -12.84 19.55
C ASP A 629 8.64 -13.70 20.65
N PRO A 630 8.94 -13.41 21.95
CA PRO A 630 10.01 -12.52 22.42
C PRO A 630 11.39 -13.18 22.29
N ASN A 631 12.40 -12.37 22.00
CA ASN A 631 13.81 -12.77 21.90
C ASN A 631 14.64 -11.92 22.88
N ASP A 632 15.69 -12.50 23.49
CA ASP A 632 16.62 -11.81 24.38
C ASP A 632 17.86 -11.26 23.65
N PHE A 633 17.95 -11.49 22.33
CA PHE A 633 19.01 -11.08 21.40
C PHE A 633 20.38 -11.68 21.64
N VAL A 634 20.51 -12.62 22.58
CA VAL A 634 21.80 -13.18 22.98
C VAL A 634 21.81 -14.69 23.02
N SER A 635 20.65 -15.34 23.18
CA SER A 635 20.56 -16.79 23.31
C SER A 635 19.59 -17.38 22.29
N ALA A 636 19.74 -18.68 22.05
CA ALA A 636 18.79 -19.45 21.25
C ALA A 636 17.43 -19.66 21.93
N ALA A 637 17.16 -19.00 23.07
CA ALA A 637 15.89 -19.11 23.77
C ALA A 637 14.76 -18.69 22.83
N ASN A 638 13.86 -19.64 22.54
CA ASN A 638 12.76 -19.52 21.58
C ASN A 638 13.13 -19.66 20.10
N ALA A 639 14.38 -19.86 19.70
CA ALA A 639 14.77 -19.98 18.28
C ALA A 639 14.09 -21.17 17.54
N ASN A 640 13.52 -22.13 18.28
CA ASN A 640 12.66 -23.18 17.76
C ASN A 640 11.20 -22.77 17.50
N LYS A 641 10.82 -21.50 17.74
CA LYS A 641 9.47 -20.97 17.50
C LYS A 641 9.38 -20.25 16.16
N ASN A 642 8.16 -19.99 15.70
CA ASN A 642 7.90 -19.36 14.40
C ASN A 642 8.57 -17.98 14.28
N SER A 643 9.50 -17.88 13.34
CA SER A 643 10.15 -16.66 12.88
C SER A 643 9.14 -15.60 12.44
N ARG A 644 9.49 -14.31 12.55
CA ARG A 644 8.51 -13.22 12.33
C ARG A 644 8.95 -12.10 11.41
N ALA A 645 10.22 -11.72 11.49
CA ALA A 645 10.65 -10.45 10.92
C ALA A 645 11.32 -10.65 9.57
N ASP A 646 10.80 -9.99 8.55
CA ASP A 646 11.40 -10.01 7.22
C ASP A 646 12.59 -9.04 7.17
N ARG A 647 13.66 -9.44 6.48
CA ARG A 647 14.81 -8.59 6.17
C ARG A 647 15.09 -8.74 4.68
N SER A 648 15.45 -7.64 4.03
CA SER A 648 16.00 -7.64 2.68
C SER A 648 17.37 -7.02 2.73
N ASN A 649 18.31 -7.65 2.05
CA ASN A 649 19.63 -7.12 1.74
C ASN A 649 19.81 -7.12 0.21
N ILE A 650 20.94 -6.57 -0.23
CA ILE A 650 21.33 -6.58 -1.64
C ILE A 650 22.68 -7.28 -1.74
N ILE A 651 22.69 -8.37 -2.48
CA ILE A 651 23.88 -9.12 -2.86
C ILE A 651 23.96 -9.13 -4.38
N PHE A 652 25.10 -8.70 -4.94
CA PHE A 652 25.30 -8.63 -6.38
C PHE A 652 25.58 -10.01 -6.99
N MET A 653 25.07 -10.21 -8.20
CA MET A 653 25.21 -11.43 -9.03
C MET A 653 25.87 -11.07 -10.36
N ASN A 654 26.47 -12.03 -11.06
CA ASN A 654 26.93 -11.75 -12.43
C ASN A 654 25.74 -11.61 -13.37
N THR A 655 24.73 -12.45 -13.20
CA THR A 655 23.54 -12.47 -14.07
C THR A 655 22.27 -12.75 -13.26
N MET A 656 21.12 -12.39 -13.82
CA MET A 656 19.80 -12.73 -13.25
C MET A 656 19.49 -14.24 -13.28
N ALA A 657 20.25 -15.03 -14.04
CA ALA A 657 20.08 -16.48 -14.12
C ALA A 657 20.82 -17.23 -13.00
N GLU A 658 21.66 -16.55 -12.22
CA GLU A 658 22.41 -17.15 -11.12
C GLU A 658 21.60 -17.08 -9.81
N ASN A 659 21.71 -18.14 -9.00
CA ASN A 659 21.16 -18.18 -7.64
C ASN A 659 22.24 -18.01 -6.55
N VAL A 660 23.47 -17.79 -6.97
CA VAL A 660 24.63 -17.61 -6.11
C VAL A 660 25.17 -16.19 -6.29
N PRO A 661 25.78 -15.60 -5.24
CA PRO A 661 26.50 -14.36 -5.41
C PRO A 661 27.57 -14.50 -6.48
N MET A 662 27.91 -13.37 -7.09
CA MET A 662 29.11 -13.27 -7.91
C MET A 662 30.33 -13.82 -7.14
N ASP A 663 31.23 -14.49 -7.86
CA ASP A 663 32.50 -15.00 -7.33
C ASP A 663 33.32 -13.87 -6.70
N MET A 664 33.11 -13.68 -5.40
CA MET A 664 33.96 -12.91 -4.51
C MET A 664 34.92 -13.85 -3.74
N LEU A 665 35.06 -15.13 -4.15
CA LEU A 665 35.80 -16.21 -3.47
C LEU A 665 37.32 -15.99 -3.42
N GLY A 666 37.82 -14.86 -3.95
CA GLY A 666 39.19 -14.40 -3.73
C GLY A 666 39.43 -13.73 -2.37
N VAL A 667 38.41 -13.59 -1.51
CA VAL A 667 38.53 -12.98 -0.17
C VAL A 667 38.47 -14.08 0.89
N THR A 668 39.51 -14.91 0.99
CA THR A 668 39.57 -16.00 1.97
C THR A 668 40.09 -15.58 3.34
N ASP A 669 40.68 -14.38 3.48
CA ASP A 669 41.12 -13.87 4.78
C ASP A 669 41.09 -12.34 4.77
N VAL A 670 40.29 -11.75 5.65
CA VAL A 670 40.40 -10.33 5.97
C VAL A 670 41.52 -10.19 6.99
N ASP A 671 42.77 -10.35 6.57
CA ASP A 671 43.87 -9.80 7.33
C ASP A 671 43.67 -8.27 7.32
N GLU A 672 43.38 -7.71 8.50
CA GLU A 672 43.14 -6.27 8.76
C GLU A 672 44.23 -5.35 8.18
N ALA A 673 45.35 -5.90 7.71
CA ALA A 673 46.53 -5.19 7.28
C ALA A 673 46.58 -4.79 5.79
N THR A 674 45.69 -5.24 4.88
CA THR A 674 45.81 -4.78 3.47
C THR A 674 44.58 -4.19 2.80
N GLY A 675 43.35 -4.74 2.88
CA GLY A 675 42.12 -4.16 2.29
C GLY A 675 42.11 -3.86 0.76
N ALA A 676 43.25 -3.69 0.12
CA ALA A 676 43.45 -3.23 -1.24
C ALA A 676 43.24 -4.35 -2.27
N THR A 677 43.51 -5.60 -1.87
CA THR A 677 43.28 -6.80 -2.68
C THR A 677 41.79 -7.13 -2.83
N SER A 678 40.97 -6.95 -1.79
CA SER A 678 39.52 -7.16 -1.87
C SER A 678 38.80 -6.06 -2.65
N LEU A 679 39.22 -4.79 -2.50
CA LEU A 679 38.70 -3.69 -3.32
C LEU A 679 38.98 -3.89 -4.82
N ALA A 680 40.17 -4.36 -5.19
CA ALA A 680 40.52 -4.57 -6.61
C ALA A 680 39.61 -5.58 -7.32
N THR A 681 39.10 -6.58 -6.58
CA THR A 681 38.20 -7.62 -7.12
C THR A 681 36.73 -7.18 -7.14
N ILE A 682 36.27 -6.43 -6.12
CA ILE A 682 34.86 -6.03 -6.00
C ILE A 682 34.54 -4.83 -6.88
N MET A 683 35.40 -3.81 -6.89
CA MET A 683 35.11 -2.51 -7.52
C MET A 683 34.74 -2.61 -9.01
N PRO A 684 35.38 -3.44 -9.86
CA PRO A 684 34.98 -3.56 -11.27
C PRO A 684 33.55 -4.07 -11.49
N ASN A 685 32.94 -4.67 -10.47
CA ASN A 685 31.68 -5.40 -10.60
C ASN A 685 30.51 -4.76 -9.83
N VAL A 686 30.69 -3.55 -9.30
CA VAL A 686 29.65 -2.82 -8.56
C VAL A 686 29.39 -1.46 -9.21
N PRO A 687 28.16 -0.93 -9.11
CA PRO A 687 27.76 0.29 -9.82
C PRO A 687 28.42 1.58 -9.29
N CYS A 688 29.01 1.53 -8.10
CA CYS A 688 29.74 2.64 -7.47
C CYS A 688 31.27 2.49 -7.52
N GLY A 689 31.80 1.50 -8.25
CA GLY A 689 33.20 1.10 -8.14
C GLY A 689 34.23 1.95 -8.88
N SER A 690 33.79 2.96 -9.63
CA SER A 690 34.68 3.92 -10.30
C SER A 690 34.97 5.13 -9.42
N GLY A 691 36.15 5.72 -9.59
CA GLY A 691 36.60 6.91 -8.86
C GLY A 691 37.98 6.77 -8.23
N ASN A 692 38.35 7.76 -7.41
CA ASN A 692 39.58 7.76 -6.62
C ASN A 692 39.49 6.76 -5.44
N THR A 693 40.60 6.59 -4.71
CA THR A 693 40.66 5.63 -3.59
C THR A 693 39.61 5.89 -2.51
N ALA A 694 39.29 7.14 -2.19
CA ALA A 694 38.28 7.48 -1.19
C ALA A 694 36.86 7.15 -1.67
N GLU A 695 36.55 7.45 -2.94
CA GLU A 695 35.25 7.08 -3.54
C GLU A 695 35.05 5.56 -3.60
N LYS A 696 36.11 4.80 -3.86
CA LYS A 696 36.08 3.33 -3.83
C LYS A 696 35.91 2.77 -2.41
N ASP A 697 36.51 3.39 -1.40
CA ASP A 697 36.28 3.03 0.02
C ASP A 697 34.82 3.29 0.42
N ASP A 698 34.27 4.45 0.03
CA ASP A 698 32.86 4.77 0.26
C ASP A 698 31.93 3.75 -0.41
N CYS A 699 32.21 3.39 -1.66
CA CYS A 699 31.48 2.36 -2.38
C CYS A 699 31.53 1.03 -1.63
N TYR A 700 32.73 0.56 -1.24
CA TYR A 700 32.88 -0.68 -0.50
C TYR A 700 32.07 -0.68 0.80
N ARG A 701 32.12 0.41 1.59
CA ARG A 701 31.32 0.56 2.81
C ARG A 701 29.82 0.52 2.53
N ALA A 702 29.37 1.16 1.46
CA ALA A 702 27.97 1.13 1.05
C ALA A 702 27.52 -0.28 0.65
N ILE A 703 28.36 -1.04 -0.08
CA ILE A 703 28.09 -2.45 -0.41
C ILE A 703 27.99 -3.30 0.86
N GLN A 704 28.95 -3.18 1.77
CA GLN A 704 28.92 -3.90 3.06
C GLN A 704 27.66 -3.57 3.86
N ARG A 705 27.26 -2.29 3.89
CA ARG A 705 26.03 -1.84 4.54
C ARG A 705 24.79 -2.46 3.91
N LEU A 706 24.72 -2.54 2.59
CA LEU A 706 23.61 -3.18 1.87
C LEU A 706 23.56 -4.70 2.06
N SER A 707 24.71 -5.36 2.11
CA SER A 707 24.82 -6.83 2.28
C SER A 707 24.43 -7.29 3.68
N TYR A 708 24.88 -6.56 4.72
CA TYR A 708 24.77 -6.99 6.11
C TYR A 708 23.82 -6.12 6.96
N LEU A 709 23.21 -5.10 6.36
CA LEU A 709 22.31 -4.14 7.03
C LEU A 709 22.94 -3.43 8.23
N ASN A 710 24.28 -3.33 8.21
CA ASN A 710 25.11 -2.76 9.25
C ASN A 710 24.99 -3.47 10.62
N GLN A 711 24.42 -4.67 10.71
CA GLN A 711 24.11 -5.31 12.00
C GLN A 711 25.32 -5.56 12.91
N GLN A 712 26.54 -5.56 12.35
CA GLN A 712 27.78 -5.74 13.10
C GLN A 712 28.24 -4.47 13.84
N SER A 713 27.84 -3.30 13.34
CA SER A 713 28.26 -1.99 13.86
C SER A 713 27.11 -1.11 14.32
N ASP A 714 25.87 -1.47 13.98
CA ASP A 714 24.64 -0.77 14.36
C ASP A 714 24.53 -0.72 15.90
N GLY A 715 24.55 0.48 16.48
CA GLY A 715 24.52 0.69 17.93
C GLY A 715 23.30 0.05 18.60
N GLY A 716 22.17 -0.02 17.90
CA GLY A 716 20.98 -0.73 18.34
C GLY A 716 21.16 -2.24 18.39
N SER A 717 21.68 -2.83 17.31
CA SER A 717 22.08 -4.25 17.25
C SER A 717 23.10 -4.59 18.34
N LEU A 718 24.16 -3.79 18.49
CA LEU A 718 25.21 -3.97 19.50
C LEU A 718 24.67 -3.90 20.93
N THR A 719 23.77 -2.95 21.20
CA THR A 719 23.16 -2.77 22.53
C THR A 719 22.29 -3.97 22.89
N LEU A 720 21.43 -4.41 21.97
CA LEU A 720 20.53 -5.53 22.22
C LEU A 720 21.28 -6.84 22.40
N ARG A 721 22.32 -7.08 21.61
CA ARG A 721 23.19 -8.27 21.75
C ARG A 721 24.20 -8.15 22.90
N ARG A 722 24.16 -7.06 23.69
CA ARG A 722 25.04 -6.80 24.85
C ARG A 722 26.53 -6.85 24.49
N GLY A 723 26.86 -6.41 23.28
CA GLY A 723 28.22 -6.43 22.75
C GLY A 723 28.78 -7.82 22.38
N LEU A 724 27.98 -8.89 22.47
CA LEU A 724 28.42 -10.24 22.07
C LEU A 724 28.57 -10.34 20.56
N ASP A 725 29.65 -10.98 20.09
CA ASP A 725 29.92 -11.14 18.67
C ASP A 725 28.92 -12.04 17.92
N CYS A 726 28.93 -11.88 16.59
CA CYS A 726 28.17 -12.77 15.72
C CYS A 726 28.80 -14.15 15.81
N LEU A 727 27.98 -15.20 15.79
CA LEU A 727 28.51 -16.56 15.79
C LEU A 727 29.32 -16.81 14.52
N THR A 728 30.44 -17.52 14.65
CA THR A 728 31.23 -17.98 13.51
C THR A 728 30.51 -19.13 12.77
N GLU A 729 31.00 -19.47 11.57
CA GLU A 729 30.50 -20.63 10.83
C GLU A 729 30.65 -21.92 11.65
N GLU A 730 31.80 -22.12 12.29
CA GLU A 730 32.06 -23.30 13.12
C GLU A 730 31.15 -23.38 14.36
N GLU A 731 30.83 -22.24 14.97
CA GLU A 731 29.90 -22.17 16.10
C GLU A 731 28.46 -22.45 15.67
N LEU A 732 28.06 -21.93 14.50
CA LEU A 732 26.74 -22.23 13.92
C LEU A 732 26.61 -23.71 13.58
N ASP A 733 27.63 -24.32 12.98
CA ASP A 733 27.63 -25.74 12.62
C ASP A 733 27.53 -26.69 13.82
N GLN A 734 27.97 -26.23 15.00
CA GLN A 734 27.77 -26.97 16.25
C GLN A 734 26.31 -27.00 16.72
N ILE A 735 25.47 -26.05 16.27
CA ILE A 735 24.03 -26.04 16.55
C ILE A 735 23.35 -27.05 15.62
N LYS A 736 23.14 -28.26 16.14
CA LYS A 736 22.55 -29.37 15.38
C LYS A 736 21.10 -29.14 14.95
N ASN A 737 20.32 -28.44 15.77
CA ASN A 737 18.94 -28.10 15.42
C ASN A 737 18.95 -26.97 14.38
N LYS A 738 18.53 -27.28 13.15
CA LYS A 738 18.53 -26.32 12.04
C LYS A 738 17.69 -25.07 12.33
N ASN A 739 16.50 -25.23 12.92
CA ASN A 739 15.66 -24.09 13.27
C ASN A 739 16.31 -23.20 14.33
N GLU A 740 16.93 -23.83 15.34
CA GLU A 740 17.68 -23.11 16.35
C GLU A 740 18.85 -22.33 15.74
N ARG A 741 19.61 -22.97 14.83
CA ARG A 741 20.73 -22.35 14.10
C ARG A 741 20.27 -21.19 13.23
N GLU A 742 19.23 -21.39 12.42
CA GLU A 742 18.74 -20.41 11.46
C GLU A 742 18.06 -19.21 12.12
N ASN A 743 17.39 -19.41 13.25
CA ASN A 743 16.73 -18.35 14.01
C ASN A 743 17.58 -17.86 15.19
N HIS A 744 18.82 -18.32 15.34
CA HIS A 744 19.68 -17.87 16.42
C HIS A 744 19.87 -16.35 16.31
N PRO A 745 19.65 -15.56 17.37
CA PRO A 745 19.75 -14.10 17.29
C PRO A 745 21.12 -13.60 16.84
N LEU A 746 22.18 -14.30 17.25
CA LEU A 746 23.57 -14.01 16.86
C LEU A 746 23.98 -14.61 15.50
N ASN A 747 23.08 -15.28 14.77
CA ASN A 747 23.33 -15.72 13.40
C ASN A 747 23.23 -14.51 12.44
N CYS A 748 24.31 -13.76 12.35
CA CYS A 748 24.39 -12.59 11.48
C CYS A 748 24.41 -12.97 9.98
N ALA A 749 24.79 -14.19 9.61
CA ALA A 749 24.68 -14.66 8.22
C ALA A 749 23.22 -14.68 7.74
N LYS A 750 22.27 -14.91 8.66
CA LYS A 750 20.83 -14.81 8.43
C LYS A 750 20.25 -13.42 8.77
N LEU A 751 21.09 -12.41 8.96
CA LEU A 751 20.71 -11.03 9.31
C LEU A 751 19.89 -10.91 10.62
N ASN A 752 19.99 -11.90 11.51
CA ASN A 752 19.14 -12.01 12.69
C ASN A 752 19.47 -10.98 13.77
N ALA A 753 20.68 -10.45 13.76
CA ALA A 753 21.11 -9.43 14.71
C ALA A 753 20.53 -8.05 14.37
N LYS A 754 19.87 -7.86 13.23
CA LYS A 754 19.16 -6.62 12.91
C LYS A 754 17.79 -6.60 13.61
N PRO A 755 17.58 -5.77 14.65
CA PRO A 755 16.37 -5.83 15.48
C PRO A 755 15.14 -5.20 14.82
N TYR A 756 15.33 -4.37 13.79
CA TYR A 756 14.25 -3.66 13.12
C TYR A 756 14.09 -4.03 11.66
N PRO A 757 12.85 -4.03 11.15
CA PRO A 757 12.53 -4.16 9.73
C PRO A 757 13.02 -2.98 8.89
N TYR A 758 13.14 -1.79 9.48
CA TYR A 758 13.55 -0.59 8.77
C TYR A 758 15.07 -0.58 8.52
N PHE A 759 15.43 -0.26 7.28
CA PHE A 759 16.80 -0.07 6.84
C PHE A 759 16.90 1.14 5.93
N ASP A 760 17.94 1.94 6.17
CA ASP A 760 18.37 3.05 5.32
C ASP A 760 19.84 2.83 4.90
N GLY A 761 20.04 2.57 3.61
CA GLY A 761 21.34 2.41 2.98
C GLY A 761 22.00 3.74 2.63
N GLY A 762 21.25 4.85 2.67
CA GLY A 762 21.68 6.17 2.24
C GLY A 762 21.73 6.35 0.73
N LEU A 763 22.31 7.49 0.33
CA LEU A 763 22.56 7.80 -1.07
C LEU A 763 23.83 7.09 -1.54
N MET A 764 23.69 6.33 -2.63
CA MET A 764 24.81 5.75 -3.34
C MET A 764 24.91 6.40 -4.73
N LYS A 765 26.08 6.93 -5.06
CA LYS A 765 26.38 7.46 -6.41
C LYS A 765 26.68 6.30 -7.35
N MET A 766 25.99 6.23 -8.48
CA MET A 766 26.30 5.27 -9.55
C MET A 766 27.46 5.81 -10.38
N SER A 767 28.71 5.51 -10.02
CA SER A 767 29.89 6.04 -10.69
C SER A 767 30.37 5.18 -11.87
N GLN A 768 29.86 3.97 -12.03
CA GLN A 768 30.32 3.03 -13.06
C GLN A 768 29.15 2.60 -13.95
N ALA A 769 29.34 2.71 -15.27
CA ALA A 769 28.38 2.23 -16.26
C ALA A 769 28.42 0.70 -16.35
N GLY A 770 27.26 0.09 -16.61
CA GLY A 770 27.11 -1.36 -16.73
C GLY A 770 25.75 -1.86 -16.24
N LYS A 771 25.55 -3.18 -16.35
CA LYS A 771 24.39 -3.90 -15.82
C LYS A 771 24.79 -4.64 -14.54
N TYR A 772 23.99 -4.48 -13.50
CA TYR A 772 24.25 -5.06 -12.19
C TYR A 772 22.99 -5.78 -11.72
N ALA A 773 23.04 -7.10 -11.69
CA ALA A 773 22.00 -7.95 -11.13
C ALA A 773 22.22 -8.10 -9.62
N TYR A 774 21.14 -8.19 -8.85
CA TYR A 774 21.21 -8.35 -7.40
C TYR A 774 20.00 -9.10 -6.86
N PHE A 775 20.16 -9.68 -5.68
CA PHE A 775 19.11 -10.41 -4.99
C PHE A 775 19.19 -10.21 -3.47
N SER A 776 18.10 -10.57 -2.80
CA SER A 776 18.10 -10.70 -1.33
C SER A 776 18.45 -12.13 -0.94
N SER A 777 19.54 -12.33 -0.20
CA SER A 777 19.93 -13.64 0.31
C SER A 777 18.96 -14.21 1.35
N ARG A 778 17.99 -13.42 1.82
CA ARG A 778 16.92 -13.84 2.74
C ARG A 778 15.60 -14.18 2.07
N ASN A 779 15.32 -13.58 0.92
CA ASN A 779 14.02 -13.72 0.24
C ASN A 779 14.12 -14.29 -1.18
N ASN A 780 15.28 -14.80 -1.59
CA ASN A 780 15.42 -15.62 -2.78
C ASN A 780 15.44 -17.11 -2.38
N ASN A 781 14.39 -17.87 -2.76
CA ASN A 781 14.31 -19.31 -2.54
C ASN A 781 13.64 -19.97 -3.75
N PHE A 782 14.41 -20.79 -4.48
CA PHE A 782 14.06 -21.39 -5.78
C PHE A 782 12.80 -22.27 -5.79
N SER A 783 12.18 -22.55 -4.64
CA SER A 783 10.91 -23.27 -4.58
C SER A 783 9.67 -22.39 -4.82
N ASN A 784 9.65 -21.12 -4.39
CA ASN A 784 8.46 -20.26 -4.46
C ASN A 784 8.68 -18.76 -4.13
N ARG A 785 9.93 -18.26 -4.11
CA ARG A 785 10.21 -16.85 -3.79
C ARG A 785 11.37 -16.33 -4.62
N ASP A 786 11.17 -15.19 -5.25
CA ASP A 786 12.20 -14.51 -6.02
C ASP A 786 12.17 -13.01 -5.67
N GLN A 787 13.16 -12.58 -4.88
CA GLN A 787 13.42 -11.16 -4.65
C GLN A 787 14.74 -10.80 -5.35
N THR A 788 14.66 -10.62 -6.66
CA THR A 788 15.76 -10.20 -7.53
C THR A 788 15.46 -8.85 -8.18
N GLY A 789 16.52 -8.17 -8.59
CA GLY A 789 16.41 -6.94 -9.34
C GLY A 789 17.63 -6.71 -10.21
N ILE A 790 17.46 -5.86 -11.20
CA ILE A 790 18.52 -5.44 -12.11
C ILE A 790 18.57 -3.92 -12.15
N MET A 791 19.78 -3.38 -12.12
CA MET A 791 20.03 -1.99 -12.41
C MET A 791 20.96 -1.83 -13.61
N CYS A 792 20.67 -0.85 -14.47
CA CYS A 792 21.48 -0.50 -15.62
C CYS A 792 21.93 0.95 -15.55
N VAL A 793 23.25 1.16 -15.50
CA VAL A 793 23.86 2.49 -15.44
C VAL A 793 24.43 2.83 -16.83
N ARG A 794 23.90 3.88 -17.46
CA ARG A 794 24.36 4.36 -18.77
C ARG A 794 25.58 5.26 -18.63
N ASP A 795 26.52 5.15 -19.57
CA ASP A 795 27.62 6.10 -19.70
C ASP A 795 27.16 7.44 -20.30
N GLY A 796 28.08 8.41 -20.38
CA GLY A 796 27.79 9.74 -20.96
C GLY A 796 27.41 9.74 -22.44
N SER A 797 27.50 8.60 -23.14
CA SER A 797 27.05 8.41 -24.52
C SER A 797 25.67 7.73 -24.61
N GLY A 798 25.07 7.37 -23.47
CA GLY A 798 23.82 6.61 -23.40
C GLY A 798 23.98 5.09 -23.55
N ASN A 799 25.23 4.59 -23.58
CA ASN A 799 25.58 3.18 -23.76
C ASN A 799 25.75 2.49 -22.39
N GLY A 800 25.99 1.17 -22.36
CA GLY A 800 26.14 0.39 -21.11
C GLY A 800 24.87 -0.36 -20.69
N CYS A 801 23.79 -0.19 -21.47
CA CYS A 801 22.56 -0.96 -21.34
C CYS A 801 22.29 -1.90 -22.51
N GLU A 802 23.22 -2.04 -23.46
CA GLU A 802 23.06 -2.96 -24.58
C GLU A 802 22.89 -4.40 -24.09
N ASP A 803 21.99 -5.16 -24.73
CA ASP A 803 21.71 -6.54 -24.37
C ASP A 803 22.73 -7.51 -24.95
N VAL A 804 23.99 -7.35 -24.54
CA VAL A 804 25.08 -8.24 -24.99
C VAL A 804 24.98 -9.65 -24.37
N ASN A 805 24.23 -9.81 -23.27
CA ASN A 805 24.14 -11.06 -22.48
C ASN A 805 22.70 -11.56 -22.21
N GLY A 806 21.65 -10.99 -22.81
CA GLY A 806 20.26 -11.43 -22.60
C GLY A 806 19.68 -11.12 -21.21
N VAL A 807 20.24 -10.14 -20.48
CA VAL A 807 19.94 -9.90 -19.06
C VAL A 807 18.57 -9.23 -18.85
N LEU A 808 17.92 -8.77 -19.91
CA LEU A 808 16.63 -8.07 -19.83
C LEU A 808 15.42 -8.89 -20.26
N GLN A 809 15.56 -10.15 -20.64
CA GLN A 809 14.44 -10.88 -21.21
C GLN A 809 13.76 -11.84 -20.22
N ASP A 810 12.44 -11.65 -20.13
CA ASP A 810 11.43 -12.67 -19.81
C ASP A 810 11.41 -13.78 -20.90
N GLU A 811 12.25 -13.69 -21.93
CA GLU A 811 12.60 -14.79 -22.82
C GLU A 811 13.76 -15.58 -22.23
N ASN A 812 13.41 -16.72 -21.65
CA ASN A 812 14.37 -17.76 -21.34
C ASN A 812 15.21 -18.08 -22.59
N GLN A 813 16.49 -17.68 -22.61
CA GLN A 813 17.41 -17.96 -23.73
C GLN A 813 17.61 -19.46 -23.99
N MET A 814 17.17 -20.34 -23.08
CA MET A 814 17.11 -21.78 -23.33
C MET A 814 16.06 -22.18 -24.38
N ILE A 815 15.19 -21.26 -24.82
CA ILE A 815 14.11 -21.52 -25.80
C ILE A 815 14.23 -20.64 -27.07
N SER A 816 15.10 -19.62 -27.06
CA SER A 816 15.39 -18.81 -28.25
C SER A 816 16.42 -19.50 -29.16
N THR A 817 15.91 -20.15 -30.20
CA THR A 817 16.67 -21.00 -31.15
C THR A 817 17.66 -20.26 -32.07
N ALA A 818 17.98 -18.99 -31.81
CA ALA A 818 18.79 -18.19 -32.74
C ALA A 818 20.16 -17.69 -32.20
N ALA A 819 20.44 -17.77 -30.88
CA ALA A 819 21.65 -17.17 -30.30
C ALA A 819 22.62 -18.14 -29.60
N ILE A 820 22.47 -19.46 -29.76
CA ILE A 820 23.49 -20.41 -29.27
C ILE A 820 24.64 -20.45 -30.29
N ARG A 821 25.57 -19.50 -30.16
CA ARG A 821 26.95 -19.63 -30.64
C ARG A 821 27.92 -19.31 -29.51
N GLU A 822 27.82 -20.07 -28.43
CA GLU A 822 28.90 -20.85 -27.82
C GLU A 822 28.30 -21.64 -26.64
N LYS A 823 28.77 -22.87 -26.46
CA LYS A 823 28.14 -23.88 -25.62
C LYS A 823 27.98 -23.42 -24.18
N SER A 824 26.78 -23.57 -23.62
CA SER A 824 26.57 -23.59 -22.17
C SER A 824 27.43 -24.71 -21.57
N PHE A 825 28.31 -24.34 -20.63
CA PHE A 825 29.33 -25.20 -20.02
C PHE A 825 28.77 -26.24 -19.03
N CYS A 826 27.45 -26.33 -18.84
CA CYS A 826 26.87 -27.20 -17.80
C CYS A 826 26.29 -28.54 -18.28
N ASN A 827 26.38 -28.91 -19.57
CA ASN A 827 25.80 -30.19 -20.03
C ASN A 827 26.72 -31.16 -20.78
N ASP A 828 27.91 -30.76 -21.25
CA ASP A 828 28.75 -31.64 -22.10
C ASP A 828 30.16 -31.97 -21.55
N GLU A 829 30.60 -31.42 -20.40
CA GLU A 829 31.91 -31.75 -19.80
C GLU A 829 31.83 -32.79 -18.67
N ALA A 830 30.84 -33.67 -18.67
CA ALA A 830 30.81 -34.82 -17.76
C ALA A 830 31.88 -35.91 -18.06
N SER A 831 32.94 -35.61 -18.82
CA SER A 831 33.96 -36.60 -19.20
C SER A 831 35.42 -36.11 -19.36
N ASP A 832 35.76 -34.87 -18.97
CA ASP A 832 37.17 -34.44 -18.87
C ASP A 832 37.52 -34.05 -17.42
N TYR A 833 38.09 -35.01 -16.69
CA TYR A 833 38.51 -34.89 -15.28
C TYR A 833 39.68 -33.91 -15.06
N SER A 834 40.18 -33.22 -16.09
CA SER A 834 41.39 -32.41 -16.02
C SER A 834 41.19 -30.89 -16.13
N LYS A 835 39.94 -30.41 -16.27
CA LYS A 835 39.65 -28.97 -16.42
C LYS A 835 38.53 -28.51 -15.50
N GLY A 836 38.84 -27.58 -14.61
CA GLY A 836 37.83 -26.76 -13.94
C GLY A 836 37.27 -25.71 -14.90
N ASN A 837 36.05 -25.23 -14.66
CA ASN A 837 35.61 -24.00 -15.30
C ASN A 837 36.54 -22.84 -14.89
N ASN A 838 36.60 -21.77 -15.69
CA ASN A 838 37.48 -20.62 -15.47
C ASN A 838 37.21 -19.83 -14.17
N PHE A 839 36.31 -20.30 -13.30
CA PHE A 839 35.82 -19.58 -12.12
C PHE A 839 35.73 -20.48 -10.88
N GLY A 840 36.43 -21.61 -10.84
CA GLY A 840 36.71 -22.34 -9.59
C GLY A 840 35.52 -22.96 -8.83
N ALA A 841 34.29 -22.87 -9.35
CA ALA A 841 33.13 -23.50 -8.72
C ALA A 841 33.11 -25.01 -9.04
N ALA A 842 33.66 -25.83 -8.14
CA ALA A 842 33.56 -27.28 -8.19
C ALA A 842 32.20 -27.73 -7.61
N SER A 843 31.12 -27.67 -8.40
CA SER A 843 29.81 -28.19 -7.99
C SER A 843 29.57 -29.65 -8.41
N CYS A 844 30.62 -30.46 -8.50
CA CYS A 844 30.49 -31.86 -8.91
C CYS A 844 31.14 -32.77 -7.87
N ILE A 845 30.30 -33.41 -7.06
CA ILE A 845 30.69 -34.44 -6.09
C ILE A 845 31.40 -35.59 -6.81
N GLU A 846 32.54 -36.06 -6.29
CA GLU A 846 33.20 -37.29 -6.77
C GLU A 846 32.31 -38.51 -6.49
N LEU A 847 31.68 -39.08 -7.52
CA LEU A 847 30.93 -40.31 -7.42
C LEU A 847 31.87 -41.51 -7.60
N SER A 848 32.07 -42.31 -6.55
CA SER A 848 32.69 -43.64 -6.69
C SER A 848 31.70 -44.59 -7.40
N GLU A 849 32.19 -45.34 -8.39
CA GLU A 849 31.41 -46.21 -9.30
C GLU A 849 30.56 -47.29 -8.60
N SER A 850 30.66 -47.47 -7.28
CA SER A 850 29.90 -48.46 -6.54
C SER A 850 28.45 -48.06 -6.18
N ILE A 851 28.04 -46.80 -6.39
CA ILE A 851 26.73 -46.31 -5.92
C ILE A 851 25.57 -46.53 -6.92
N LEU A 852 25.84 -46.81 -8.20
CA LEU A 852 24.80 -46.85 -9.24
C LEU A 852 24.27 -48.26 -9.56
N LYS A 853 23.89 -49.04 -8.53
CA LYS A 853 23.15 -50.31 -8.72
C LYS A 853 21.65 -50.25 -8.42
N GLU A 854 21.16 -49.10 -7.97
CA GLU A 854 19.73 -48.85 -7.83
C GLU A 854 19.36 -47.59 -8.62
N GLU A 855 18.17 -47.57 -9.23
CA GLU A 855 17.66 -46.42 -9.98
C GLU A 855 17.69 -45.17 -9.10
N THR A 856 18.54 -44.21 -9.47
CA THR A 856 18.41 -42.86 -8.95
C THR A 856 17.12 -42.28 -9.52
N GLN A 857 16.03 -42.33 -8.74
CA GLN A 857 14.88 -41.47 -8.98
C GLN A 857 15.29 -40.04 -8.63
N ALA A 858 16.00 -39.40 -9.54
CA ALA A 858 16.17 -37.95 -9.50
C ALA A 858 14.78 -37.34 -9.71
N SER A 859 14.04 -37.15 -8.62
CA SER A 859 13.05 -36.11 -8.60
C SER A 859 13.77 -34.84 -9.04
N THR A 860 13.24 -34.14 -10.04
CA THR A 860 13.49 -32.71 -10.14
C THR A 860 13.23 -32.15 -8.75
N GLN A 861 14.30 -31.76 -8.04
CA GLN A 861 14.21 -31.16 -6.72
C GLN A 861 13.67 -29.73 -6.92
N ALA A 862 12.41 -29.62 -7.32
CA ALA A 862 11.56 -28.61 -6.72
C ALA A 862 11.40 -29.12 -5.28
N ASP A 863 12.04 -28.44 -4.32
CA ASP A 863 11.90 -28.77 -2.90
C ASP A 863 10.42 -28.80 -2.54
N ASN A 864 9.88 -30.01 -2.56
CA ASN A 864 8.57 -30.36 -2.05
C ASN A 864 8.77 -30.52 -0.55
N ASP A 865 8.32 -29.52 0.19
CA ASP A 865 8.18 -29.38 1.64
C ASP A 865 7.46 -30.55 2.36
N LYS A 866 7.16 -31.63 1.63
CA LYS A 866 6.59 -32.89 2.08
C LYS A 866 7.62 -33.98 2.41
N ILE A 867 8.86 -33.88 1.90
CA ILE A 867 9.96 -34.77 2.33
C ILE A 867 10.76 -33.99 3.37
N GLY A 868 10.63 -34.39 4.63
CA GLY A 868 11.34 -33.76 5.74
C GLY A 868 12.85 -33.72 5.48
N ASP A 869 13.46 -32.58 5.77
CA ASP A 869 14.86 -32.21 5.59
C ASP A 869 15.84 -32.97 6.51
N GLY A 870 15.50 -34.20 6.92
CA GLY A 870 16.37 -35.07 7.71
C GLY A 870 16.50 -34.70 9.19
N ASN A 871 15.56 -33.95 9.76
CA ASN A 871 15.60 -33.57 11.17
C ASN A 871 15.44 -34.76 12.15
N GLU A 872 16.30 -34.82 13.18
CA GLU A 872 16.22 -35.77 14.30
C GLU A 872 15.01 -35.48 15.23
N GLU A 873 14.54 -34.23 15.28
CA GLU A 873 13.32 -33.84 15.99
C GLU A 873 12.45 -32.88 15.16
N PRO A 874 11.16 -33.21 14.91
CA PRO A 874 10.25 -32.34 14.18
C PRO A 874 9.85 -31.12 15.00
N CYS A 875 9.47 -30.03 14.31
CA CYS A 875 8.83 -28.89 14.94
C CYS A 875 7.57 -29.31 15.70
N ASP A 876 7.25 -28.62 16.81
CA ASP A 876 5.91 -28.63 17.39
C ASP A 876 4.92 -28.02 16.38
N THR A 877 4.38 -28.87 15.53
CA THR A 877 3.29 -28.51 14.63
C THR A 877 2.01 -28.47 15.45
N ILE A 878 1.43 -27.27 15.64
CA ILE A 878 0.03 -27.18 16.03
C ILE A 878 -0.79 -27.57 14.81
N ILE A 879 -1.06 -28.87 14.71
CA ILE A 879 -2.03 -29.40 13.79
C ILE A 879 -3.41 -28.94 14.28
N PHE A 880 -4.22 -28.37 13.39
CA PHE A 880 -5.66 -28.21 13.63
C PHE A 880 -6.19 -29.53 14.21
N PHE A 881 -6.87 -29.45 15.36
CA PHE A 881 -7.27 -30.46 16.35
C PHE A 881 -7.73 -31.88 15.91
N PHE A 882 -7.59 -32.31 14.65
CA PHE A 882 -8.16 -33.55 14.13
C PHE A 882 -7.18 -34.53 13.49
N GLN A 883 -5.90 -34.20 13.26
CA GLN A 883 -4.98 -35.21 12.68
C GLN A 883 -4.34 -36.14 13.72
N GLN A 884 -4.08 -35.68 14.94
CA GLN A 884 -3.44 -36.47 16.01
C GLN A 884 -4.38 -37.35 16.86
N ALA A 885 -5.70 -37.23 16.69
CA ALA A 885 -6.64 -38.08 17.42
C ALA A 885 -6.45 -39.55 17.02
N THR A 886 -6.43 -40.46 18.01
CA THR A 886 -6.36 -41.90 17.72
C THR A 886 -7.57 -42.34 16.92
N LEU A 887 -7.50 -43.49 16.25
CA LEU A 887 -8.65 -44.02 15.51
C LEU A 887 -9.89 -44.15 16.43
N GLU A 888 -9.69 -44.51 17.71
CA GLU A 888 -10.78 -44.58 18.68
C GLU A 888 -11.40 -43.23 19.00
N GLU A 889 -10.61 -42.16 19.13
CA GLU A 889 -11.10 -40.81 19.40
C GLU A 889 -11.85 -40.21 18.20
N LYS A 890 -11.37 -40.47 16.98
CA LYS A 890 -12.05 -40.08 15.73
C LYS A 890 -13.39 -40.78 15.59
N ILE A 891 -13.46 -42.08 15.92
CA ILE A 891 -14.69 -42.85 15.95
C ILE A 891 -15.63 -42.32 17.05
N GLY A 892 -15.11 -42.03 18.24
CA GLY A 892 -15.87 -41.48 19.36
C GLY A 892 -16.52 -40.13 19.04
N LEU A 893 -15.79 -39.22 18.40
CA LEU A 893 -16.31 -37.93 17.98
C LEU A 893 -17.33 -38.05 16.83
N ALA A 894 -17.07 -38.93 15.85
CA ALA A 894 -18.02 -39.18 14.77
C ALA A 894 -19.35 -39.72 15.31
N ILE A 895 -19.29 -40.63 16.29
CA ILE A 895 -20.47 -41.15 16.98
C ILE A 895 -21.18 -40.03 17.76
N ALA A 896 -20.44 -39.18 18.49
CA ALA A 896 -21.01 -38.06 19.23
C ALA A 896 -21.72 -37.05 18.32
N LEU A 897 -21.11 -36.69 17.19
CA LEU A 897 -21.71 -35.80 16.19
C LEU A 897 -22.94 -36.43 15.52
N LEU A 898 -22.93 -37.76 15.29
CA LEU A 898 -24.09 -38.49 14.81
C LEU A 898 -25.26 -38.41 15.81
N PHE A 899 -24.99 -38.58 17.10
CA PHE A 899 -26.01 -38.45 18.15
C PHE A 899 -26.54 -37.01 18.29
N VAL A 900 -25.69 -36.00 18.16
CA VAL A 900 -26.12 -34.59 18.14
C VAL A 900 -26.99 -34.32 16.90
N GLY A 901 -26.60 -34.82 15.73
CA GLY A 901 -27.39 -34.71 14.50
C GLY A 901 -28.75 -35.39 14.61
N MET A 902 -28.79 -36.61 15.15
CA MET A 902 -30.03 -37.35 15.40
C MET A 902 -30.92 -36.66 16.45
N GLY A 903 -30.35 -36.14 17.54
CA GLY A 903 -31.08 -35.39 18.56
C GLY A 903 -31.68 -34.09 18.03
N SER A 904 -30.93 -33.39 17.17
CA SER A 904 -31.38 -32.15 16.51
C SER A 904 -32.51 -32.44 15.52
N ALA A 905 -32.37 -33.49 14.70
CA ALA A 905 -33.40 -33.92 13.75
C ALA A 905 -34.67 -34.40 14.46
N TRP A 906 -34.53 -35.17 15.55
CA TRP A 906 -35.67 -35.61 16.36
C TRP A 906 -36.34 -34.44 17.08
N GLY A 907 -35.56 -33.51 17.65
CA GLY A 907 -36.09 -32.28 18.25
C GLY A 907 -36.85 -31.42 17.25
N GLY A 908 -36.33 -31.25 16.04
CA GLY A 908 -37.01 -30.58 14.93
C GLY A 908 -38.30 -31.29 14.52
N TYR A 909 -38.25 -32.62 14.32
CA TYR A 909 -39.42 -33.44 13.96
C TYR A 909 -40.51 -33.42 15.03
N TYR A 910 -40.12 -33.58 16.31
CA TYR A 910 -41.03 -33.54 17.44
C TYR A 910 -41.70 -32.17 17.58
N THR A 911 -40.93 -31.09 17.44
CA THR A 911 -41.45 -29.71 17.52
C THR A 911 -42.39 -29.42 16.34
N TYR A 912 -42.03 -29.83 15.13
CA TYR A 912 -42.87 -29.71 13.94
C TYR A 912 -44.20 -30.45 14.10
N ASN A 913 -44.18 -31.71 14.55
CA ASN A 913 -45.39 -32.49 14.77
C ASN A 913 -46.26 -31.94 15.91
N ARG A 914 -45.65 -31.40 16.97
CA ARG A 914 -46.39 -30.78 18.08
C ARG A 914 -47.03 -29.46 17.69
N ILE A 915 -46.39 -28.69 16.80
CA ILE A 915 -46.96 -27.48 16.19
C ILE A 915 -48.10 -27.86 15.24
N GLN A 916 -47.92 -28.87 14.39
CA GLN A 916 -48.97 -29.36 13.48
C GLN A 916 -50.18 -29.95 14.24
N ALA A 917 -49.95 -30.71 15.30
CA ALA A 917 -51.03 -31.24 16.14
C ALA A 917 -51.85 -30.11 16.82
N ARG A 918 -51.19 -29.02 17.22
CA ARG A 918 -51.86 -27.82 17.75
C ARG A 918 -52.61 -27.04 16.66
N GLN A 919 -52.05 -26.90 15.46
CA GLN A 919 -52.69 -26.21 14.35
C GLN A 919 -53.89 -26.99 13.77
N ASN A 920 -53.91 -28.32 13.93
CA ASN A 920 -54.95 -29.21 13.41
C ASN A 920 -55.99 -29.65 14.46
N ALA A 921 -55.88 -29.21 15.72
CA ALA A 921 -56.91 -29.41 16.73
C ALA A 921 -58.15 -28.57 16.37
N GLY A 922 -59.13 -29.21 15.70
CA GLY A 922 -60.44 -28.62 15.42
C GLY A 922 -60.86 -28.60 13.94
N LYS A 923 -60.03 -29.03 13.00
CA LYS A 923 -60.40 -29.08 11.57
C LYS A 923 -60.83 -30.50 11.18
N LYS A 924 -62.14 -30.73 11.00
CA LYS A 924 -62.66 -31.94 10.36
C LYS A 924 -62.12 -32.05 8.93
N PHE A 925 -61.49 -33.18 8.61
CA PHE A 925 -60.99 -33.53 7.29
C PHE A 925 -62.12 -33.53 6.24
N ALA A 926 -62.04 -32.66 5.23
CA ALA A 926 -62.73 -32.85 3.95
C ALA A 926 -61.76 -33.60 3.02
N GLY A 927 -61.86 -34.92 3.00
CA GLY A 927 -61.02 -35.78 2.16
C GLY A 927 -61.44 -35.71 0.70
N ASN A 928 -60.51 -35.36 -0.19
CA ASN A 928 -60.55 -35.77 -1.60
C ASN A 928 -59.36 -36.71 -1.85
N THR A 929 -59.65 -38.00 -1.79
CA THR A 929 -58.71 -39.12 -1.94
C THR A 929 -58.54 -39.47 -3.41
N LYS A 930 -57.52 -38.92 -4.09
CA LYS A 930 -57.20 -39.28 -5.48
C LYS A 930 -55.74 -39.64 -5.79
N TRP A 931 -54.87 -39.78 -4.79
CA TRP A 931 -53.44 -40.09 -5.05
C TRP A 931 -52.88 -41.32 -4.32
N LYS A 932 -53.71 -42.08 -3.57
CA LYS A 932 -53.29 -43.39 -3.04
C LYS A 932 -53.65 -44.49 -4.04
N GLY A 933 -52.76 -44.73 -4.99
CA GLY A 933 -52.93 -45.78 -5.97
C GLY A 933 -51.74 -45.94 -6.93
N ALA A 934 -50.54 -46.19 -6.40
CA ALA A 934 -49.49 -46.90 -7.15
C ALA A 934 -48.58 -47.62 -6.14
N LYS A 935 -48.50 -48.94 -6.28
CA LYS A 935 -47.81 -49.86 -5.38
C LYS A 935 -46.30 -49.82 -5.61
N ALA A 936 -45.57 -50.06 -4.53
CA ALA A 936 -44.15 -50.33 -4.49
C ALA A 936 -43.84 -51.72 -5.08
N THR A 937 -43.00 -51.74 -6.11
CA THR A 937 -42.11 -52.85 -6.48
C THR A 937 -41.07 -52.29 -7.44
N GLU A 938 -39.82 -52.72 -7.27
CA GLU A 938 -38.61 -52.39 -8.06
C GLU A 938 -37.77 -51.21 -7.56
N MET A 939 -36.88 -51.49 -6.60
CA MET A 939 -35.43 -51.50 -6.84
C MET A 939 -34.73 -52.11 -5.62
N ILE A 940 -34.23 -53.33 -5.83
CA ILE A 940 -33.14 -53.96 -5.04
C ILE A 940 -31.83 -53.29 -5.48
#